data_AF-A0A534QPZ5-F1
#
_entry.id   AF-A0A534QPZ5-F1
#
_cell.length_a   1.000
_cell.length_b   1.000
_cell.length_c   1.000
_cell.angle_alpha   90.00
_cell.angle_beta   90.00
_cell.angle_gamma   90.00
#
_symmetry.space_group_name_H-M   'P 1'
#
loop_
_entity.id
_entity.type
_entity.pdbx_description
1 polymer ?
#
loop_
_entity_poly.entity_id
_entity_poly.type
_entity_poly.pdbx_seq_one_letter_code
_entity_poly.pdbx_strand_id
1 'polypeptide(L)'
;MRVTVGWFVAVALPLGLVPRPATAAVSSATDLCPASANPCVVTGDLTVNPNTTLDLGGRALDLRPGASLSFTSGTLAIRAGSVRLEAAASILGSAPNDSFPSLSIITTGDIRVEASGSTKGKVDLGGPASGGVITLAALGVIQIDGLLLAKSTQVSSFGGSINLLGVCVGGPHDGTSCVGDIPECGDVTTHGTCTGGDRAIQGSANVSSPDEGGDVTVSAPQGSITVGGMGINASGGEDGGGTIDLEAGGNVTTGAPLNVNGGGLSGDAGSVTVMANGSVSIGDSVTGNAAGSVTEGGGSGADIEITAVAGSISVTAPISADSGIPDGSGGQVCLTAGTDILQTALVSAAGRGTEGTGGDLEPDAGRNLTLGPIDVSGGIGGGGTVFADAGAQATVQGQMNGDGGGMFQVVAATIVVTGKVHADALSSDDLGGSVILQACAVTVNAGAVVSTLGTTGENLLQASGPMTIAGTLTSAANHLEYLDPAHLPQIVPGAVVSPGPMIGQNQLLPPCGTPTPRCGNGIVESGEECDDGNSRPCDGCSASCTVEGCGNGIAECDEQCDDGARNGTAGDGCDASCRLVGTIRLVPSSHVDSSNCFLEWAIDNPNGPVVNGFPSRDQTCIDGDPSCDADGATDGTCTFRLGACINADDARFPTCHPAAIKIVDLLHPAPLNPADATDGVNANHLVPVLEALGTTVMAGSTVLESGTPVTARDACTGLVPFLVPHLPGLVASRVVSATATDTSGHRMGANRLKLTCQPNPAVCGNGVTELGESCDDGNTTPCDGCSATCRLECGNGTVECGEQCDDGPANGAPGDACTADCQLVPPALRIPGGGAPGSDCGLEWSIEMGAPVVARSGLPMAKQLCVDGDPACDFDPTPGTCRFHLWACLGGEDPRLACAAGAVSRVDVLRPTALERVQNVAARNALLAALGRFQSPLGPGERCTGRMDADVPIGRTKLVFRTLTHGPGAAIDRDALQLTCLPPAAP
;
A
#
# COMPACT_ATOMS: atom_id res chain seq x y z
N MET A 1 17.37 74.25 -25.13
CA MET A 1 16.95 74.50 -26.53
C MET A 1 15.49 74.07 -26.63
N ARG A 2 14.61 74.99 -27.06
CA ARG A 2 13.15 74.87 -26.95
C ARG A 2 12.60 73.69 -27.77
N VAL A 3 11.86 72.80 -27.12
CA VAL A 3 11.00 71.81 -27.73
C VAL A 3 9.70 72.51 -28.13
N THR A 4 9.45 72.60 -29.44
CA THR A 4 8.16 73.01 -30.01
C THR A 4 7.35 71.76 -30.31
N VAL A 5 6.24 71.62 -29.59
CA VAL A 5 5.19 70.63 -29.82
C VAL A 5 4.33 71.12 -30.99
N GLY A 6 4.33 70.38 -32.10
CA GLY A 6 3.45 70.61 -33.25
C GLY A 6 2.32 69.58 -33.28
N TRP A 7 1.09 70.04 -33.07
CA TRP A 7 -0.12 69.26 -33.21
C TRP A 7 -0.40 68.94 -34.68
N PHE A 8 -0.49 67.65 -35.03
CA PHE A 8 -1.16 67.20 -36.24
C PHE A 8 -2.44 66.45 -35.84
N VAL A 9 -3.57 67.03 -36.26
CA VAL A 9 -4.91 66.48 -36.17
C VAL A 9 -5.00 65.28 -37.10
N ALA A 10 -5.09 64.07 -36.54
CA ALA A 10 -5.50 62.88 -37.27
C ALA A 10 -7.04 62.78 -37.23
N VAL A 11 -7.63 62.89 -38.40
CA VAL A 11 -9.07 62.73 -38.66
C VAL A 11 -9.48 61.31 -38.24
N ALA A 12 -10.36 61.20 -37.25
CA ALA A 12 -11.01 59.95 -36.90
C ALA A 12 -12.03 59.60 -37.99
N LEU A 13 -11.65 58.71 -38.91
CA LEU A 13 -12.62 57.93 -39.68
C LEU A 13 -13.23 56.89 -38.73
N PRO A 14 -14.57 56.83 -38.57
CA PRO A 14 -15.19 55.70 -37.91
C PRO A 14 -15.08 54.51 -38.88
N LEU A 15 -14.06 53.68 -38.71
CA LEU A 15 -14.15 52.30 -39.17
C LEU A 15 -15.29 51.68 -38.37
N GLY A 16 -16.46 51.61 -39.01
CA GLY A 16 -17.51 50.73 -38.57
C GLY A 16 -16.90 49.34 -38.47
N LEU A 17 -16.69 48.89 -37.24
CA LEU A 17 -16.55 47.47 -36.92
C LEU A 17 -17.83 46.82 -37.45
N VAL A 18 -17.77 46.32 -38.68
CA VAL A 18 -18.71 45.29 -39.12
C VAL A 18 -18.46 44.15 -38.13
N PRO A 19 -19.44 43.77 -37.28
CA PRO A 19 -19.27 42.60 -36.45
C PRO A 19 -18.96 41.44 -37.39
N ARG A 20 -17.80 40.78 -37.19
CA ARG A 20 -17.54 39.49 -37.82
C ARG A 20 -18.78 38.64 -37.54
N PRO A 21 -19.43 38.04 -38.57
CA PRO A 21 -20.53 37.13 -38.31
C PRO A 21 -20.01 36.08 -37.32
N ALA A 22 -20.72 35.90 -36.21
CA ALA A 22 -20.42 34.84 -35.26
C ALA A 22 -20.41 33.54 -36.05
N THR A 23 -19.23 32.96 -36.24
CA THR A 23 -19.08 31.62 -36.79
C THR A 23 -19.90 30.69 -35.92
N ALA A 24 -20.86 29.99 -36.53
CA ALA A 24 -21.66 29.00 -35.83
C ALA A 24 -20.72 28.02 -35.13
N ALA A 25 -20.92 27.84 -33.82
CA ALA A 25 -20.09 26.93 -33.05
C ALA A 25 -20.35 25.49 -33.50
N VAL A 26 -19.28 24.73 -33.67
CA VAL A 26 -19.31 23.32 -34.07
C VAL A 26 -20.00 22.52 -32.96
N SER A 27 -21.02 21.75 -33.33
CA SER A 27 -21.82 20.93 -32.42
C SER A 27 -21.90 19.46 -32.84
N SER A 28 -21.49 19.17 -34.07
CA SER A 28 -21.52 17.84 -34.67
C SER A 28 -20.41 17.69 -35.70
N ALA A 29 -20.08 16.45 -36.07
CA ALA A 29 -19.06 16.18 -37.09
C ALA A 29 -19.41 16.77 -38.47
N THR A 30 -20.70 16.97 -38.78
CA THR A 30 -21.14 17.59 -40.04
C THR A 30 -20.88 19.09 -40.11
N ASP A 31 -20.66 19.74 -38.96
CA ASP A 31 -20.28 21.16 -38.90
C ASP A 31 -18.79 21.35 -39.22
N LEU A 32 -17.97 20.29 -39.09
CA LEU A 32 -16.55 20.29 -39.47
C LEU A 32 -16.37 20.13 -40.98
N CYS A 33 -17.10 19.18 -41.59
CA CYS A 33 -16.95 18.81 -42.99
C CYS A 33 -18.18 18.04 -43.49
N PRO A 34 -18.39 17.92 -44.82
CA PRO A 34 -19.47 17.13 -45.39
C PRO A 34 -19.46 15.68 -44.90
N ALA A 35 -20.63 15.06 -44.71
CA ALA A 35 -20.76 13.68 -44.20
C ALA A 35 -20.04 12.61 -45.06
N SER A 36 -19.83 12.88 -46.35
CA SER A 36 -19.08 11.98 -47.26
C SER A 36 -17.57 12.23 -47.33
N ALA A 37 -17.06 13.31 -46.72
CA ALA A 37 -15.65 13.66 -46.79
C ALA A 37 -14.79 12.70 -45.94
N ASN A 38 -13.82 12.02 -46.57
CA ASN A 38 -12.83 11.19 -45.89
C ASN A 38 -11.46 11.35 -46.59
N PRO A 39 -10.48 12.06 -46.00
CA PRO A 39 -10.52 12.65 -44.66
C PRO A 39 -11.48 13.83 -44.54
N CYS A 40 -12.00 14.03 -43.34
CA CYS A 40 -12.63 15.27 -42.89
C CYS A 40 -11.53 16.31 -42.63
N VAL A 41 -11.42 17.31 -43.51
CA VAL A 41 -10.32 18.28 -43.45
C VAL A 41 -10.79 19.58 -42.82
N VAL A 42 -10.09 20.04 -41.78
CA VAL A 42 -10.29 21.33 -41.12
C VAL A 42 -9.14 22.27 -41.50
N THR A 43 -9.47 23.47 -42.00
CA THR A 43 -8.46 24.43 -42.52
C THR A 43 -8.49 25.79 -41.84
N GLY A 44 -9.35 26.00 -40.84
CA GLY A 44 -9.51 27.29 -40.16
C GLY A 44 -9.73 27.12 -38.67
N ASP A 45 -9.91 28.25 -37.99
CA ASP A 45 -10.19 28.30 -36.55
C ASP A 45 -11.69 28.08 -36.31
N LEU A 46 -12.02 27.00 -35.61
CA LEU A 46 -13.38 26.65 -35.25
C LEU A 46 -13.51 26.57 -33.73
N THR A 47 -14.60 27.14 -33.22
CA THR A 47 -14.99 26.98 -31.82
C THR A 47 -16.00 25.84 -31.71
N VAL A 48 -15.69 24.85 -30.89
CA VAL A 48 -16.55 23.72 -30.59
C VAL A 48 -17.32 24.03 -29.29
N ASN A 49 -18.61 23.69 -29.28
CA ASN A 49 -19.41 23.83 -28.07
C ASN A 49 -18.86 22.92 -26.96
N PRO A 50 -18.94 23.34 -25.67
CA PRO A 50 -18.66 22.46 -24.55
C PRO A 50 -19.45 21.16 -24.59
N ASN A 51 -18.89 20.07 -24.07
CA ASN A 51 -19.55 18.76 -23.96
C ASN A 51 -20.00 18.17 -25.31
N THR A 52 -19.23 18.43 -26.37
CA THR A 52 -19.54 17.97 -27.72
C THR A 52 -18.83 16.64 -28.02
N THR A 53 -19.58 15.71 -28.63
CA THR A 53 -19.01 14.50 -29.25
C THR A 53 -18.99 14.66 -30.76
N LEU A 54 -17.80 14.66 -31.34
CA LEU A 54 -17.56 14.68 -32.79
C LEU A 54 -17.32 13.25 -33.24
N ASP A 55 -18.38 12.56 -33.65
CA ASP A 55 -18.30 11.20 -34.18
C ASP A 55 -18.22 11.22 -35.71
N LEU A 56 -17.04 10.84 -36.22
CA LEU A 56 -16.74 10.70 -37.64
C LEU A 56 -16.88 9.25 -38.13
N GLY A 57 -17.24 8.31 -37.26
CA GLY A 57 -17.19 6.87 -37.53
C GLY A 57 -15.80 6.45 -38.00
N GLY A 58 -15.72 5.62 -39.04
CA GLY A 58 -14.45 5.16 -39.62
C GLY A 58 -13.72 6.20 -40.50
N ARG A 59 -14.15 7.47 -40.56
CA ARG A 59 -13.49 8.49 -41.39
C ARG A 59 -12.31 9.13 -40.65
N ALA A 60 -11.28 9.50 -41.39
CA ALA A 60 -10.14 10.24 -40.85
C ALA A 60 -10.50 11.72 -40.58
N LEU A 61 -9.90 12.33 -39.55
CA LEU A 61 -9.93 13.76 -39.25
C LEU A 61 -8.52 14.34 -39.45
N ASP A 62 -8.41 15.42 -40.24
CA ASP A 62 -7.14 16.06 -40.58
C ASP A 62 -7.21 17.57 -40.35
N LEU A 63 -6.41 18.09 -39.42
CA LEU A 63 -6.27 19.52 -39.16
C LEU A 63 -5.05 20.04 -39.92
N ARG A 64 -5.28 20.92 -40.90
CA ARG A 64 -4.23 21.53 -41.72
C ARG A 64 -3.40 22.56 -40.94
N PRO A 65 -2.24 22.98 -41.46
CA PRO A 65 -1.40 23.97 -40.80
C PRO A 65 -2.17 25.26 -40.54
N GLY A 66 -2.16 25.71 -39.29
CA GLY A 66 -2.87 26.91 -38.84
C GLY A 66 -4.36 26.72 -38.56
N ALA A 67 -4.91 25.51 -38.72
CA ALA A 67 -6.27 25.19 -38.27
C ALA A 67 -6.29 25.00 -36.75
N SER A 68 -7.38 25.40 -36.11
CA SER A 68 -7.58 25.16 -34.67
C SER A 68 -8.99 24.70 -34.33
N LEU A 69 -9.09 23.77 -33.39
CA LEU A 69 -10.33 23.44 -32.70
C LEU A 69 -10.22 23.95 -31.27
N SER A 70 -10.99 24.97 -30.93
CA SER A 70 -11.01 25.55 -29.59
C SER A 70 -12.30 25.25 -28.86
N PHE A 71 -12.22 24.92 -27.58
CA PHE A 71 -13.40 24.75 -26.74
C PHE A 71 -13.15 25.34 -25.35
N THR A 72 -14.23 25.78 -24.73
CA THR A 72 -14.25 26.27 -23.35
C THR A 72 -14.71 25.14 -22.40
N SER A 73 -14.37 25.22 -21.10
CA SER A 73 -14.78 24.33 -19.99
C SER A 73 -15.78 23.21 -20.33
N GLY A 74 -15.42 21.96 -20.10
CA GLY A 74 -16.23 20.78 -20.44
C GLY A 74 -15.43 19.76 -21.25
N THR A 75 -16.10 18.75 -21.78
CA THR A 75 -15.46 17.64 -22.53
C THR A 75 -15.60 17.82 -24.03
N LEU A 76 -14.51 17.69 -24.78
CA LEU A 76 -14.53 17.45 -26.23
C LEU A 76 -14.19 15.98 -26.48
N ALA A 77 -15.15 15.21 -27.00
CA ALA A 77 -14.91 13.83 -27.41
C ALA A 77 -14.81 13.75 -28.95
N ILE A 78 -13.80 13.08 -29.48
CA ILE A 78 -13.61 12.84 -30.91
C ILE A 78 -13.53 11.34 -31.13
N ARG A 79 -14.41 10.80 -31.97
CA ARG A 79 -14.37 9.40 -32.43
C ARG A 79 -14.10 9.41 -33.93
N ALA A 80 -13.02 8.78 -34.40
CA ALA A 80 -12.62 8.83 -35.80
C ALA A 80 -11.87 7.57 -36.25
N GLY A 81 -11.78 7.36 -37.56
CA GLY A 81 -10.93 6.30 -38.13
C GLY A 81 -9.45 6.56 -37.89
N SER A 82 -9.01 7.82 -37.98
CA SER A 82 -7.67 8.26 -37.62
C SER A 82 -7.69 9.76 -37.37
N VAL A 83 -6.74 10.28 -36.59
CA VAL A 83 -6.61 11.74 -36.35
C VAL A 83 -5.21 12.20 -36.71
N ARG A 84 -5.12 13.27 -37.50
CA ARG A 84 -3.87 13.91 -37.86
C ARG A 84 -3.94 15.41 -37.57
N LEU A 85 -2.97 15.91 -36.80
CA LEU A 85 -2.70 17.32 -36.60
C LEU A 85 -1.39 17.63 -37.31
N GLU A 86 -1.45 18.37 -38.41
CA GLU A 86 -0.24 18.83 -39.10
C GLU A 86 0.52 19.87 -38.26
N ALA A 87 1.77 20.16 -38.63
CA ALA A 87 2.55 21.22 -38.00
C ALA A 87 1.78 22.57 -38.01
N ALA A 88 1.76 23.28 -36.89
CA ALA A 88 0.96 24.49 -36.61
C ALA A 88 -0.56 24.28 -36.44
N ALA A 89 -1.09 23.06 -36.59
CA ALA A 89 -2.47 22.77 -36.19
C ALA A 89 -2.60 22.70 -34.67
N SER A 90 -3.77 23.04 -34.14
CA SER A 90 -3.99 22.96 -32.69
C SER A 90 -5.37 22.50 -32.25
N ILE A 91 -5.40 21.78 -31.13
CA ILE A 91 -6.61 21.60 -30.31
C ILE A 91 -6.38 22.34 -29.02
N LEU A 92 -7.25 23.30 -28.71
CA LEU A 92 -7.09 24.24 -27.61
C LEU A 92 -8.27 24.10 -26.64
N GLY A 93 -8.00 23.60 -25.45
CA GLY A 93 -8.95 23.63 -24.35
C GLY A 93 -8.60 24.77 -23.41
N SER A 94 -9.58 25.58 -23.03
CA SER A 94 -9.39 26.63 -22.03
C SER A 94 -10.52 26.60 -21.02
N ALA A 95 -10.21 26.89 -19.77
CA ALA A 95 -11.21 26.95 -18.73
C ALA A 95 -10.95 28.16 -17.82
N PRO A 96 -11.97 28.94 -17.46
CA PRO A 96 -11.88 29.90 -16.37
C PRO A 96 -11.73 29.18 -15.02
N ASN A 97 -11.18 29.88 -14.02
CA ASN A 97 -10.89 29.40 -12.66
C ASN A 97 -11.94 28.38 -12.13
N ASP A 98 -11.47 27.29 -11.50
CA ASP A 98 -12.25 26.16 -10.93
C ASP A 98 -12.88 25.15 -11.91
N SER A 99 -12.57 25.21 -13.20
CA SER A 99 -12.92 24.16 -14.17
C SER A 99 -11.69 23.75 -14.98
N PHE A 100 -11.66 22.51 -15.45
CA PHE A 100 -10.59 22.00 -16.32
C PHE A 100 -11.18 21.48 -17.64
N PRO A 101 -10.56 21.80 -18.79
CA PRO A 101 -10.99 21.25 -20.07
C PRO A 101 -10.60 19.77 -20.15
N SER A 102 -11.45 18.95 -20.74
CA SER A 102 -11.17 17.53 -21.01
C SER A 102 -11.26 17.25 -22.50
N LEU A 103 -10.27 16.57 -23.06
CA LEU A 103 -10.24 16.09 -24.43
C LEU A 103 -10.12 14.57 -24.42
N SER A 104 -11.02 13.89 -25.13
CA SER A 104 -10.94 12.45 -25.37
C SER A 104 -10.94 12.20 -26.88
N ILE A 105 -9.89 11.57 -27.40
CA ILE A 105 -9.80 11.15 -28.80
C ILE A 105 -9.67 9.64 -28.82
N ILE A 106 -10.64 8.96 -29.44
CA ILE A 106 -10.63 7.50 -29.61
C ILE A 106 -10.63 7.19 -31.11
N THR A 107 -9.67 6.39 -31.56
CA THR A 107 -9.54 6.04 -32.98
C THR A 107 -9.33 4.55 -33.24
N THR A 108 -9.83 4.09 -34.39
CA THR A 108 -9.60 2.72 -34.87
C THR A 108 -8.30 2.58 -35.69
N GLY A 109 -7.61 3.67 -35.95
CA GLY A 109 -6.35 3.76 -36.69
C GLY A 109 -5.33 4.61 -35.93
N ASP A 110 -4.53 5.38 -36.64
CA ASP A 110 -3.44 6.16 -36.03
C ASP A 110 -3.91 7.52 -35.46
N ILE A 111 -3.21 7.99 -34.43
CA ILE A 111 -3.23 9.39 -33.98
C ILE A 111 -1.85 9.99 -34.20
N ARG A 112 -1.76 11.09 -34.97
CA ARG A 112 -0.50 11.76 -35.29
C ARG A 112 -0.57 13.24 -34.95
N VAL A 113 0.36 13.73 -34.13
CA VAL A 113 0.59 15.15 -33.87
C VAL A 113 1.96 15.52 -34.41
N GLU A 114 1.99 16.10 -35.60
CA GLU A 114 3.22 16.25 -36.39
C GLU A 114 3.99 17.54 -36.07
N ALA A 115 5.27 17.55 -36.41
CA ALA A 115 6.11 18.74 -36.38
C ALA A 115 6.89 18.89 -37.71
N SER A 116 7.22 20.13 -38.06
CA SER A 116 8.05 20.49 -39.21
C SER A 116 9.05 21.58 -38.81
N GLY A 117 10.32 21.20 -38.65
CA GLY A 117 11.34 22.10 -38.10
C GLY A 117 10.98 22.54 -36.67
N SER A 118 10.93 23.85 -36.42
CA SER A 118 10.51 24.43 -35.12
C SER A 118 8.99 24.53 -34.97
N THR A 119 8.22 24.29 -36.02
CA THR A 119 6.76 24.43 -36.01
C THR A 119 6.13 23.11 -35.58
N LYS A 120 5.41 23.13 -34.46
CA LYS A 120 4.81 21.94 -33.86
C LYS A 120 3.29 22.00 -33.94
N GLY A 121 2.64 20.89 -34.28
CA GLY A 121 1.23 20.68 -33.94
C GLY A 121 1.10 20.59 -32.43
N LYS A 122 -0.03 21.03 -31.87
CA LYS A 122 -0.20 21.02 -30.41
C LYS A 122 -1.61 20.66 -29.95
N VAL A 123 -1.68 19.90 -28.87
CA VAL A 123 -2.87 19.74 -28.04
C VAL A 123 -2.57 20.44 -26.73
N ASP A 124 -3.30 21.51 -26.45
CA ASP A 124 -2.98 22.46 -25.38
C ASP A 124 -4.22 22.71 -24.54
N LEU A 125 -4.25 22.03 -23.40
CA LEU A 125 -5.26 22.11 -22.35
C LEU A 125 -4.66 22.71 -21.07
N GLY A 126 -3.51 23.40 -21.18
CA GLY A 126 -2.89 24.07 -20.05
C GLY A 126 -3.72 25.26 -19.55
N GLY A 127 -3.68 25.49 -18.25
CA GLY A 127 -4.48 26.52 -17.59
C GLY A 127 -3.69 27.35 -16.59
N PRO A 128 -4.22 28.51 -16.15
CA PRO A 128 -3.63 29.27 -15.07
C PRO A 128 -3.79 28.58 -13.71
N ALA A 129 -4.97 28.05 -13.41
CA ALA A 129 -5.31 27.51 -12.08
C ALA A 129 -5.21 25.97 -11.96
N SER A 130 -5.34 25.24 -13.07
CA SER A 130 -5.19 23.77 -13.12
C SER A 130 -4.91 23.34 -14.56
N GLY A 131 -4.17 22.25 -14.73
CA GLY A 131 -4.05 21.56 -16.00
C GLY A 131 -5.34 20.84 -16.42
N GLY A 132 -5.57 20.68 -17.73
CA GLY A 132 -6.67 19.88 -18.25
C GLY A 132 -6.37 18.39 -18.37
N VAL A 133 -7.28 17.64 -18.97
CA VAL A 133 -7.12 16.19 -19.19
C VAL A 133 -7.08 15.90 -20.68
N ILE A 134 -6.00 15.28 -21.16
CA ILE A 134 -5.82 14.85 -22.55
C ILE A 134 -5.81 13.32 -22.57
N THR A 135 -6.80 12.69 -23.18
CA THR A 135 -6.84 11.24 -23.39
C THR A 135 -6.82 10.93 -24.89
N LEU A 136 -5.79 10.24 -25.35
CA LEU A 136 -5.63 9.77 -26.73
C LEU A 136 -5.58 8.24 -26.72
N ALA A 137 -6.58 7.59 -27.30
CA ALA A 137 -6.66 6.14 -27.41
C ALA A 137 -6.74 5.70 -28.87
N ALA A 138 -5.91 4.74 -29.26
CA ALA A 138 -5.82 4.28 -30.64
C ALA A 138 -5.56 2.78 -30.74
N LEU A 139 -6.24 2.11 -31.69
CA LEU A 139 -5.84 0.77 -32.12
C LEU A 139 -4.51 0.80 -32.87
N GLY A 140 -4.29 1.85 -33.68
CA GLY A 140 -3.06 2.06 -34.42
C GLY A 140 -1.94 2.67 -33.59
N VAL A 141 -1.00 3.33 -34.27
CA VAL A 141 0.12 4.03 -33.64
C VAL A 141 -0.31 5.38 -33.11
N ILE A 142 0.18 5.76 -31.93
CA ILE A 142 0.13 7.15 -31.45
C ILE A 142 1.53 7.75 -31.61
N GLN A 143 1.67 8.73 -32.50
CA GLN A 143 2.93 9.42 -32.74
C GLN A 143 2.79 10.91 -32.46
N ILE A 144 3.54 11.39 -31.48
CA ILE A 144 3.55 12.77 -31.00
C ILE A 144 4.92 13.38 -31.29
N ASP A 145 5.09 13.96 -32.47
CA ASP A 145 6.26 14.79 -32.81
C ASP A 145 6.09 16.24 -32.31
N GLY A 146 4.83 16.65 -32.05
CA GLY A 146 4.41 17.99 -31.62
C GLY A 146 4.45 18.24 -30.11
N LEU A 147 3.41 18.85 -29.55
CA LEU A 147 3.31 19.15 -28.11
C LEU A 147 1.98 18.66 -27.53
N LEU A 148 2.04 17.96 -26.40
CA LEU A 148 0.90 17.75 -25.52
C LEU A 148 1.13 18.55 -24.23
N LEU A 149 0.25 19.49 -23.95
CA LEU A 149 0.38 20.42 -22.83
C LEU A 149 -0.88 20.36 -21.98
N ALA A 150 -0.74 19.92 -20.74
CA ALA A 150 -1.77 19.99 -19.72
C ALA A 150 -1.19 20.57 -18.42
N LYS A 151 -0.26 21.52 -18.55
CA LYS A 151 0.43 22.15 -17.42
C LYS A 151 -0.39 23.25 -16.74
N SER A 152 0.00 23.59 -15.52
CA SER A 152 -0.50 24.79 -14.83
C SER A 152 0.59 25.87 -14.68
N THR A 153 0.20 27.10 -14.31
CA THR A 153 1.13 28.25 -14.23
C THR A 153 0.98 29.16 -12.99
N GLN A 154 0.00 28.94 -12.10
CA GLN A 154 -0.13 29.70 -10.85
C GLN A 154 0.48 28.97 -9.65
N VAL A 155 0.91 29.74 -8.65
CA VAL A 155 1.19 29.22 -7.29
C VAL A 155 -0.17 28.82 -6.68
N SER A 156 -0.30 27.67 -6.00
CA SER A 156 -1.59 27.00 -5.68
C SER A 156 -2.32 26.38 -6.88
N SER A 157 -1.65 25.50 -7.61
CA SER A 157 -2.28 24.80 -8.74
C SER A 157 -1.77 23.40 -8.99
N PHE A 158 -2.64 22.59 -9.60
CA PHE A 158 -2.38 21.18 -9.91
C PHE A 158 -2.01 21.01 -11.38
N GLY A 159 -1.08 20.09 -11.64
CA GLY A 159 -0.83 19.57 -12.97
C GLY A 159 -2.08 18.92 -13.58
N GLY A 160 -2.09 18.78 -14.89
CA GLY A 160 -3.15 18.07 -15.61
C GLY A 160 -2.81 16.60 -15.80
N SER A 161 -3.57 15.93 -16.66
CA SER A 161 -3.34 14.52 -17.00
C SER A 161 -3.18 14.33 -18.51
N ILE A 162 -2.20 13.51 -18.93
CA ILE A 162 -2.01 13.08 -20.31
C ILE A 162 -2.00 11.55 -20.36
N ASN A 163 -2.98 10.97 -21.04
CA ASN A 163 -3.17 9.53 -21.16
C ASN A 163 -3.04 9.10 -22.63
N LEU A 164 -2.06 8.26 -22.95
CA LEU A 164 -1.87 7.65 -24.27
C LEU A 164 -2.14 6.15 -24.19
N LEU A 165 -3.32 5.71 -24.62
CA LEU A 165 -3.87 4.41 -24.22
C LEU A 165 -4.12 3.47 -25.41
N GLY A 166 -4.24 2.18 -25.11
CA GLY A 166 -4.86 1.20 -26.00
C GLY A 166 -6.39 1.35 -26.08
N VAL A 167 -7.01 0.55 -26.95
CA VAL A 167 -8.46 0.47 -27.11
C VAL A 167 -8.89 -0.98 -26.89
N CYS A 168 -9.98 -1.20 -26.15
CA CYS A 168 -10.53 -2.55 -25.95
C CYS A 168 -11.28 -3.02 -27.20
N VAL A 169 -11.05 -4.28 -27.58
CA VAL A 169 -11.70 -4.96 -28.71
C VAL A 169 -12.24 -6.33 -28.32
N GLY A 170 -13.43 -6.68 -28.81
CA GLY A 170 -13.99 -8.03 -28.67
C GLY A 170 -14.72 -8.31 -27.34
N GLY A 171 -15.34 -7.31 -26.72
CA GLY A 171 -16.15 -7.45 -25.50
C GLY A 171 -17.20 -6.34 -25.33
N PRO A 172 -17.89 -6.26 -24.18
CA PRO A 172 -18.90 -5.23 -23.87
C PRO A 172 -18.34 -3.79 -23.94
N HIS A 173 -17.03 -3.65 -23.79
CA HIS A 173 -16.28 -2.40 -23.80
C HIS A 173 -15.59 -2.10 -25.15
N ASP A 174 -16.09 -2.66 -26.27
CA ASP A 174 -15.50 -2.42 -27.60
C ASP A 174 -15.51 -0.93 -27.97
N GLY A 175 -14.33 -0.38 -28.30
CA GLY A 175 -14.17 1.03 -28.66
C GLY A 175 -14.09 2.01 -27.47
N THR A 176 -13.77 1.54 -26.26
CA THR A 176 -13.37 2.37 -25.11
C THR A 176 -11.85 2.34 -24.90
N SER A 177 -11.32 3.32 -24.17
CA SER A 177 -9.90 3.35 -23.76
C SER A 177 -9.62 2.30 -22.69
N CYS A 178 -8.45 1.67 -22.74
CA CYS A 178 -7.91 0.85 -21.65
C CYS A 178 -7.39 1.77 -20.54
N VAL A 179 -8.02 1.81 -19.36
CA VAL A 179 -7.57 2.63 -18.21
C VAL A 179 -7.33 1.71 -17.00
N GLY A 180 -6.21 1.88 -16.28
CA GLY A 180 -5.86 1.17 -15.04
C GLY A 180 -5.00 -0.11 -15.22
N ASP A 181 -4.52 -0.66 -14.11
CA ASP A 181 -3.76 -1.94 -13.98
C ASP A 181 -4.62 -3.16 -14.36
N ILE A 182 -5.00 -3.28 -15.64
CA ILE A 182 -5.68 -4.44 -16.27
C ILE A 182 -6.47 -5.33 -15.27
N PRO A 183 -7.73 -4.95 -14.96
CA PRO A 183 -8.79 -5.95 -15.09
C PRO A 183 -10.10 -5.38 -15.66
N GLU A 184 -10.10 -4.26 -16.41
CA GLU A 184 -11.28 -3.90 -17.22
C GLU A 184 -11.32 -4.64 -18.58
N CYS A 185 -10.20 -5.22 -19.03
CA CYS A 185 -10.10 -5.96 -20.31
C CYS A 185 -9.27 -7.27 -20.18
N GLY A 186 -9.27 -7.89 -18.99
CA GLY A 186 -8.37 -9.00 -18.60
C GLY A 186 -8.95 -10.42 -18.63
N ASP A 187 -10.28 -10.61 -18.73
CA ASP A 187 -10.89 -11.92 -18.92
C ASP A 187 -11.58 -12.02 -20.30
N VAL A 188 -11.04 -12.89 -21.16
CA VAL A 188 -11.49 -13.15 -22.54
C VAL A 188 -12.95 -13.60 -22.61
N THR A 189 -13.52 -14.12 -21.52
CA THR A 189 -14.91 -14.59 -21.50
C THR A 189 -15.93 -13.49 -21.23
N THR A 190 -15.53 -12.33 -20.70
CA THR A 190 -16.46 -11.25 -20.28
C THR A 190 -16.05 -9.82 -20.65
N HIS A 191 -14.77 -9.51 -20.92
CA HIS A 191 -14.28 -8.11 -20.92
C HIS A 191 -13.50 -7.65 -22.18
N GLY A 192 -13.36 -8.46 -23.23
CA GLY A 192 -12.62 -8.07 -24.44
C GLY A 192 -11.10 -7.99 -24.21
N THR A 193 -10.33 -7.64 -25.24
CA THR A 193 -8.85 -7.59 -25.19
C THR A 193 -8.34 -6.17 -25.43
N CYS A 194 -7.40 -5.70 -24.61
CA CYS A 194 -6.71 -4.44 -24.85
C CYS A 194 -5.74 -4.57 -26.03
N THR A 195 -5.90 -3.70 -27.03
CA THR A 195 -5.04 -3.69 -28.22
C THR A 195 -4.59 -2.28 -28.55
N GLY A 196 -3.40 -2.16 -29.11
CA GLY A 196 -2.80 -0.88 -29.46
C GLY A 196 -1.41 -1.07 -30.04
N GLY A 197 -1.10 -0.31 -31.09
CA GLY A 197 0.25 -0.27 -31.67
C GLY A 197 1.25 0.52 -30.83
N ASP A 198 2.37 0.87 -31.45
CA ASP A 198 3.43 1.62 -30.79
C ASP A 198 2.97 3.00 -30.28
N ARG A 199 3.65 3.49 -29.24
CA ARG A 199 3.48 4.85 -28.68
C ARG A 199 4.80 5.59 -28.77
N ALA A 200 4.85 6.67 -29.53
CA ALA A 200 6.05 7.46 -29.72
C ALA A 200 5.82 8.91 -29.32
N ILE A 201 6.56 9.40 -28.32
CA ILE A 201 6.60 10.81 -27.93
C ILE A 201 7.95 11.36 -28.39
N GLN A 202 8.03 11.92 -29.60
CA GLN A 202 9.24 12.57 -30.14
C GLN A 202 9.24 14.09 -29.91
N GLY A 203 8.11 14.62 -29.44
CA GLY A 203 7.87 16.01 -29.15
C GLY A 203 8.04 16.32 -27.66
N SER A 204 6.93 16.57 -26.97
CA SER A 204 6.88 16.60 -25.51
C SER A 204 5.50 16.28 -24.96
N ALA A 205 5.46 15.69 -23.78
CA ALA A 205 4.28 15.67 -22.90
C ALA A 205 4.61 16.47 -21.63
N ASN A 206 3.81 17.49 -21.30
CA ASN A 206 4.09 18.35 -20.16
C ASN A 206 2.82 18.62 -19.35
N VAL A 207 2.84 18.15 -18.10
CA VAL A 207 1.80 18.31 -17.10
C VAL A 207 2.31 19.02 -15.84
N SER A 208 3.50 19.64 -15.91
CA SER A 208 4.14 20.27 -14.75
C SER A 208 3.31 21.40 -14.15
N SER A 209 3.49 21.66 -12.86
CA SER A 209 2.86 22.77 -12.15
C SER A 209 3.85 23.47 -11.22
N PRO A 210 3.60 24.75 -10.85
CA PRO A 210 4.35 25.40 -9.78
C PRO A 210 4.06 24.89 -8.35
N ASP A 211 3.06 24.03 -8.14
CA ASP A 211 2.69 23.53 -6.80
C ASP A 211 2.66 22.00 -6.73
N GLU A 212 1.68 21.34 -7.34
CA GLU A 212 1.62 19.86 -7.42
C GLU A 212 1.75 19.43 -8.88
N GLY A 213 2.66 18.50 -9.17
CA GLY A 213 2.83 17.93 -10.51
C GLY A 213 1.55 17.27 -11.05
N GLY A 214 1.60 16.80 -12.30
CA GLY A 214 0.46 16.13 -12.94
C GLY A 214 0.84 14.74 -13.41
N ASP A 215 -0.11 14.04 -14.04
CA ASP A 215 0.06 12.63 -14.37
C ASP A 215 0.24 12.39 -15.86
N VAL A 216 1.18 11.51 -16.22
CA VAL A 216 1.34 11.03 -17.60
C VAL A 216 1.35 9.50 -17.63
N THR A 217 0.31 8.92 -18.24
CA THR A 217 0.20 7.46 -18.44
C THR A 217 0.31 7.13 -19.92
N VAL A 218 1.20 6.21 -20.26
CA VAL A 218 1.40 5.72 -21.63
C VAL A 218 1.33 4.20 -21.61
N SER A 219 0.28 3.63 -22.19
CA SER A 219 0.09 2.19 -22.30
C SER A 219 0.10 1.75 -23.78
N ALA A 220 0.98 0.79 -24.07
CA ALA A 220 1.16 0.13 -25.36
C ALA A 220 1.03 -1.40 -25.22
N PRO A 221 -0.18 -1.95 -25.02
CA PRO A 221 -0.39 -3.35 -24.61
C PRO A 221 0.25 -4.41 -25.51
N GLN A 222 0.40 -4.11 -26.81
CA GLN A 222 1.02 -5.00 -27.81
C GLN A 222 2.19 -4.34 -28.55
N GLY A 223 2.53 -3.11 -28.19
CA GLY A 223 3.48 -2.26 -28.89
C GLY A 223 4.67 -1.88 -28.03
N SER A 224 5.59 -1.14 -28.62
CA SER A 224 6.72 -0.54 -27.91
C SER A 224 6.45 0.93 -27.60
N ILE A 225 7.06 1.43 -26.53
CA ILE A 225 7.06 2.86 -26.17
C ILE A 225 8.42 3.45 -26.53
N THR A 226 8.41 4.60 -27.21
CA THR A 226 9.63 5.40 -27.45
C THR A 226 9.41 6.84 -27.00
N VAL A 227 10.21 7.29 -26.04
CA VAL A 227 10.26 8.69 -25.60
C VAL A 227 11.51 9.33 -26.19
N GLY A 228 11.35 10.50 -26.81
CA GLY A 228 12.35 11.26 -27.53
C GLY A 228 12.05 12.76 -27.47
N GLY A 229 12.84 13.57 -28.18
CA GLY A 229 12.65 15.03 -28.20
C GLY A 229 12.91 15.71 -26.85
N MET A 230 11.90 16.40 -26.32
CA MET A 230 11.98 17.09 -25.02
C MET A 230 11.45 16.25 -23.86
N GLY A 231 11.02 15.01 -24.13
CA GLY A 231 10.63 14.06 -23.10
C GLY A 231 9.29 14.33 -22.42
N ILE A 232 9.16 13.81 -21.20
CA ILE A 232 7.98 13.91 -20.35
C ILE A 232 8.32 14.71 -19.10
N ASN A 233 7.48 15.69 -18.76
CA ASN A 233 7.66 16.50 -17.57
C ASN A 233 6.37 16.58 -16.74
N ALA A 234 6.42 15.95 -15.58
CA ALA A 234 5.42 15.92 -14.52
C ALA A 234 5.93 16.56 -13.21
N SER A 235 7.01 17.36 -13.28
CA SER A 235 7.58 18.02 -12.09
C SER A 235 6.59 19.00 -11.45
N GLY A 236 6.68 19.16 -10.13
CA GLY A 236 5.86 20.04 -9.32
C GLY A 236 6.67 21.06 -8.51
N GLY A 237 5.98 21.65 -7.54
CA GLY A 237 6.45 22.64 -6.58
C GLY A 237 6.44 22.09 -5.16
N GLU A 238 5.90 22.86 -4.21
CA GLU A 238 5.90 22.55 -2.77
C GLU A 238 5.05 21.33 -2.41
N ASP A 239 3.94 21.11 -3.13
CA ASP A 239 3.06 19.97 -2.91
C ASP A 239 3.58 18.69 -3.61
N GLY A 240 4.71 18.79 -4.31
CA GLY A 240 5.49 17.66 -4.80
C GLY A 240 5.37 17.37 -6.30
N GLY A 241 6.20 16.45 -6.79
CA GLY A 241 6.19 15.97 -8.17
C GLY A 241 4.98 15.09 -8.50
N GLY A 242 4.62 15.02 -9.78
CA GLY A 242 3.54 14.15 -10.28
C GLY A 242 4.05 12.80 -10.76
N THR A 243 3.20 12.06 -11.47
CA THR A 243 3.50 10.67 -11.86
C THR A 243 3.81 10.50 -13.35
N ILE A 244 4.70 9.58 -13.67
CA ILE A 244 4.94 9.11 -15.04
C ILE A 244 4.87 7.58 -15.05
N ASP A 245 3.94 7.04 -15.82
CA ASP A 245 3.74 5.60 -15.97
C ASP A 245 3.84 5.19 -17.45
N LEU A 246 4.76 4.26 -17.76
CA LEU A 246 5.02 3.74 -19.09
C LEU A 246 4.91 2.21 -19.11
N GLU A 247 3.88 1.67 -19.76
CA GLU A 247 3.64 0.23 -19.84
C GLU A 247 3.66 -0.28 -21.29
N ALA A 248 4.56 -1.21 -21.61
CA ALA A 248 4.69 -1.77 -22.96
C ALA A 248 4.63 -3.31 -22.98
N GLY A 249 3.80 -3.85 -23.87
CA GLY A 249 3.88 -5.27 -24.24
C GLY A 249 5.14 -5.61 -25.07
N GLY A 250 5.79 -4.59 -25.63
CA GLY A 250 7.08 -4.67 -26.32
C GLY A 250 8.22 -4.08 -25.51
N ASN A 251 9.06 -3.25 -26.15
CA ASN A 251 10.19 -2.58 -25.49
C ASN A 251 9.83 -1.16 -25.04
N VAL A 252 10.53 -0.64 -24.03
CA VAL A 252 10.52 0.80 -23.71
C VAL A 252 11.90 1.39 -24.01
N THR A 253 11.94 2.51 -24.72
CA THR A 253 13.19 3.26 -24.99
C THR A 253 13.00 4.74 -24.68
N THR A 254 13.80 5.28 -23.76
CA THR A 254 13.77 6.69 -23.37
C THR A 254 15.04 7.39 -23.84
N GLY A 255 14.99 7.97 -25.03
CA GLY A 255 16.06 8.83 -25.59
C GLY A 255 15.88 10.31 -25.27
N ALA A 256 15.03 10.65 -24.30
CA ALA A 256 14.74 12.00 -23.83
C ALA A 256 14.27 11.93 -22.36
N PRO A 257 14.32 13.05 -21.61
CA PRO A 257 14.21 13.00 -20.16
C PRO A 257 12.81 12.68 -19.64
N LEU A 258 12.75 11.98 -18.51
CA LEU A 258 11.55 11.80 -17.69
C LEU A 258 11.74 12.59 -16.39
N ASN A 259 10.87 13.55 -16.08
CA ASN A 259 11.07 14.47 -14.95
C ASN A 259 9.84 14.51 -14.04
N VAL A 260 10.03 14.16 -12.76
CA VAL A 260 9.04 14.19 -11.67
C VAL A 260 9.58 14.94 -10.44
N ASN A 261 10.43 15.95 -10.66
CA ASN A 261 11.09 16.66 -9.56
C ASN A 261 10.09 17.38 -8.65
N GLY A 262 10.40 17.39 -7.36
CA GLY A 262 9.79 18.28 -6.38
C GLY A 262 10.42 19.67 -6.45
N GLY A 263 9.64 20.70 -6.14
CA GLY A 263 10.07 22.09 -6.24
C GLY A 263 9.85 22.86 -4.95
N GLY A 264 10.19 24.15 -4.98
CA GLY A 264 9.94 25.03 -3.84
C GLY A 264 10.98 24.92 -2.71
N LEU A 265 10.51 25.00 -1.47
CA LEU A 265 11.25 25.01 -0.21
C LEU A 265 11.35 23.63 0.42
N SER A 266 10.40 22.72 0.20
CA SER A 266 10.44 21.36 0.77
C SER A 266 9.75 20.29 -0.08
N GLY A 267 9.36 20.59 -1.33
CA GLY A 267 8.59 19.66 -2.16
C GLY A 267 9.29 18.33 -2.44
N ASP A 268 8.55 17.26 -2.18
CA ASP A 268 8.94 15.88 -2.48
C ASP A 268 8.92 15.63 -3.99
N ALA A 269 9.76 14.71 -4.48
CA ALA A 269 9.65 14.26 -5.85
C ALA A 269 8.49 13.26 -6.02
N GLY A 270 8.01 13.13 -7.26
CA GLY A 270 6.93 12.20 -7.62
C GLY A 270 7.44 10.80 -7.91
N SER A 271 6.78 10.08 -8.81
CA SER A 271 7.13 8.69 -9.15
C SER A 271 7.26 8.42 -10.65
N VAL A 272 8.16 7.51 -11.00
CA VAL A 272 8.34 7.02 -12.37
C VAL A 272 8.26 5.50 -12.39
N THR A 273 7.28 4.97 -13.12
CA THR A 273 7.13 3.53 -13.37
C THR A 273 7.35 3.25 -14.85
N VAL A 274 8.23 2.30 -15.16
CA VAL A 274 8.52 1.85 -16.52
C VAL A 274 8.48 0.34 -16.57
N MET A 275 7.43 -0.21 -17.17
CA MET A 275 7.25 -1.65 -17.32
C MET A 275 7.26 -2.06 -18.79
N ALA A 276 8.07 -3.07 -19.11
CA ALA A 276 8.16 -3.65 -20.44
C ALA A 276 8.17 -5.19 -20.36
N ASN A 277 7.33 -5.86 -21.15
CA ASN A 277 7.50 -7.30 -21.36
C ASN A 277 8.81 -7.62 -22.09
N GLY A 278 9.25 -6.72 -22.96
CA GLY A 278 10.54 -6.76 -23.64
C GLY A 278 11.67 -6.13 -22.83
N SER A 279 12.57 -5.42 -23.51
CA SER A 279 13.72 -4.73 -22.90
C SER A 279 13.43 -3.26 -22.62
N VAL A 280 14.08 -2.70 -21.59
CA VAL A 280 14.06 -1.27 -21.29
C VAL A 280 15.42 -0.65 -21.58
N SER A 281 15.44 0.48 -22.29
CA SER A 281 16.66 1.23 -22.60
C SER A 281 16.53 2.69 -22.17
N ILE A 282 17.27 3.07 -21.14
CA ILE A 282 17.38 4.44 -20.64
C ILE A 282 18.57 5.14 -21.31
N GLY A 283 18.25 5.97 -22.30
CA GLY A 283 19.19 6.70 -23.16
C GLY A 283 19.33 8.19 -22.83
N ASP A 284 18.47 8.74 -21.97
CA ASP A 284 18.56 10.09 -21.41
C ASP A 284 18.09 10.10 -19.93
N SER A 285 18.13 11.24 -19.26
CA SER A 285 17.99 11.30 -17.80
C SER A 285 16.58 10.98 -17.28
N VAL A 286 16.50 10.19 -16.21
CA VAL A 286 15.30 10.07 -15.37
C VAL A 286 15.56 10.84 -14.08
N THR A 287 14.77 11.87 -13.79
CA THR A 287 14.99 12.75 -12.63
C THR A 287 13.74 12.91 -11.80
N GLY A 288 13.90 12.66 -10.51
CA GLY A 288 12.92 12.85 -9.46
C GLY A 288 13.63 13.32 -8.20
N ASN A 289 14.26 14.49 -8.30
CA ASN A 289 14.96 15.10 -7.17
C ASN A 289 14.00 15.95 -6.36
N ALA A 290 14.14 15.92 -5.05
CA ALA A 290 13.39 16.78 -4.14
C ALA A 290 13.97 18.19 -4.06
N ALA A 291 13.15 19.13 -3.61
CA ALA A 291 13.58 20.45 -3.20
C ALA A 291 13.85 20.49 -1.70
N GLY A 292 14.54 21.54 -1.24
CA GLY A 292 14.83 21.68 0.17
C GLY A 292 15.33 23.06 0.56
N SER A 293 15.10 23.43 1.81
CA SER A 293 15.48 24.72 2.37
C SER A 293 15.84 24.58 3.85
N VAL A 294 16.65 25.53 4.32
CA VAL A 294 17.02 25.60 5.74
C VAL A 294 15.83 25.96 6.66
N THR A 295 14.68 26.35 6.11
CA THR A 295 13.49 26.77 6.87
C THR A 295 12.46 25.68 7.03
N GLU A 296 12.31 24.83 6.01
CA GLU A 296 11.24 23.81 5.95
C GLU A 296 11.79 22.38 5.90
N GLY A 297 13.11 22.22 5.81
CA GLY A 297 13.76 20.92 5.63
C GLY A 297 13.92 20.55 4.16
N GLY A 298 14.47 19.38 3.94
CA GLY A 298 14.60 18.73 2.64
C GLY A 298 13.46 17.75 2.37
N GLY A 299 12.91 17.80 1.17
CA GLY A 299 11.98 16.79 0.67
C GLY A 299 12.66 15.47 0.34
N SER A 300 11.85 14.47 0.06
CA SER A 300 12.25 13.11 -0.29
C SER A 300 12.43 12.93 -1.80
N GLY A 301 13.46 12.17 -2.19
CA GLY A 301 13.67 11.78 -3.58
C GLY A 301 12.57 10.84 -4.09
N ALA A 302 12.50 10.68 -5.41
CA ALA A 302 11.42 9.94 -6.07
C ALA A 302 11.49 8.43 -5.90
N ASP A 303 10.33 7.79 -6.06
CA ASP A 303 10.22 6.36 -6.36
C ASP A 303 10.38 6.12 -7.86
N ILE A 304 11.39 5.34 -8.24
CA ILE A 304 11.69 5.00 -9.64
C ILE A 304 11.73 3.48 -9.79
N GLU A 305 10.72 2.93 -10.46
CA GLU A 305 10.61 1.50 -10.75
C GLU A 305 10.80 1.24 -12.25
N ILE A 306 11.75 0.37 -12.61
CA ILE A 306 12.01 -0.02 -13.99
C ILE A 306 12.06 -1.54 -14.09
N THR A 307 11.10 -2.11 -14.81
CA THR A 307 10.91 -3.56 -14.93
C THR A 307 10.93 -4.00 -16.39
N ALA A 308 11.81 -4.95 -16.71
CA ALA A 308 11.92 -5.64 -17.99
C ALA A 308 11.66 -7.15 -17.80
N VAL A 309 10.41 -7.59 -17.96
CA VAL A 309 9.94 -8.92 -17.53
C VAL A 309 10.72 -10.06 -18.18
N ALA A 310 10.84 -10.06 -19.52
CA ALA A 310 11.60 -11.09 -20.26
C ALA A 310 12.88 -10.55 -20.91
N GLY A 311 13.12 -9.24 -20.82
CA GLY A 311 14.22 -8.56 -21.52
C GLY A 311 15.38 -8.17 -20.63
N SER A 312 16.21 -7.26 -21.16
CA SER A 312 17.34 -6.65 -20.45
C SER A 312 17.05 -5.19 -20.14
N ILE A 313 17.66 -4.65 -19.08
CA ILE A 313 17.70 -3.22 -18.81
C ILE A 313 19.07 -2.67 -19.21
N SER A 314 19.08 -1.56 -19.96
CA SER A 314 20.29 -0.81 -20.29
C SER A 314 20.18 0.63 -19.82
N VAL A 315 20.99 1.03 -18.84
CA VAL A 315 21.06 2.40 -18.30
C VAL A 315 22.35 3.07 -18.78
N THR A 316 22.20 3.93 -19.79
CA THR A 316 23.31 4.66 -20.44
C THR A 316 23.28 6.16 -20.17
N ALA A 317 22.27 6.63 -19.46
CA ALA A 317 22.08 8.00 -19.01
C ALA A 317 21.65 8.02 -17.53
N PRO A 318 21.82 9.16 -16.82
CA PRO A 318 21.71 9.16 -15.37
C PRO A 318 20.27 8.99 -14.87
N ILE A 319 20.12 8.26 -13.76
CA ILE A 319 18.90 8.18 -12.96
C ILE A 319 19.19 8.89 -11.63
N SER A 320 18.30 9.81 -11.22
CA SER A 320 18.51 10.67 -10.05
C SER A 320 17.22 10.77 -9.24
N ALA A 321 17.26 10.27 -8.01
CA ALA A 321 16.24 10.34 -6.98
C ALA A 321 16.84 10.96 -5.70
N ASP A 322 17.56 12.07 -5.88
CA ASP A 322 18.27 12.73 -4.77
C ASP A 322 17.31 13.50 -3.87
N SER A 323 17.66 13.58 -2.60
CA SER A 323 16.88 14.33 -1.62
C SER A 323 17.10 15.85 -1.67
N GLY A 324 16.20 16.56 -0.98
CA GLY A 324 16.36 17.96 -0.67
C GLY A 324 17.36 18.22 0.46
N ILE A 325 18.05 19.37 0.41
CA ILE A 325 18.90 19.83 1.51
C ILE A 325 18.07 20.58 2.58
N PRO A 326 18.42 20.53 3.88
CA PRO A 326 19.63 19.93 4.47
C PRO A 326 19.50 18.50 5.02
N ASP A 327 18.28 18.01 5.21
CA ASP A 327 17.91 16.81 6.00
C ASP A 327 16.98 15.84 5.24
N GLY A 328 16.82 15.99 3.92
CA GLY A 328 15.94 15.13 3.13
C GLY A 328 16.47 13.71 2.94
N SER A 329 15.57 12.78 2.64
CA SER A 329 15.87 11.37 2.37
C SER A 329 15.97 11.08 0.87
N GLY A 330 16.98 10.32 0.46
CA GLY A 330 17.09 9.81 -0.91
C GLY A 330 15.88 8.93 -1.25
N GLY A 331 15.51 8.89 -2.53
CA GLY A 331 14.39 8.06 -3.01
C GLY A 331 14.77 6.58 -3.17
N GLN A 332 13.85 5.79 -3.69
CA GLN A 332 14.07 4.38 -3.99
C GLN A 332 14.14 4.16 -5.51
N VAL A 333 15.11 3.34 -5.94
CA VAL A 333 15.31 2.99 -7.34
C VAL A 333 15.35 1.47 -7.49
N CYS A 334 14.35 0.89 -8.13
CA CYS A 334 14.23 -0.55 -8.36
C CYS A 334 14.45 -0.86 -9.85
N LEU A 335 15.38 -1.78 -10.14
CA LEU A 335 15.69 -2.22 -11.50
C LEU A 335 15.55 -3.75 -11.59
N THR A 336 14.52 -4.25 -12.28
CA THR A 336 14.26 -5.69 -12.36
C THR A 336 14.30 -6.16 -13.81
N ALA A 337 15.22 -7.08 -14.15
CA ALA A 337 15.35 -7.61 -15.51
C ALA A 337 15.33 -9.14 -15.54
N GLY A 338 14.50 -9.72 -16.42
CA GLY A 338 14.48 -11.17 -16.64
C GLY A 338 15.79 -11.74 -17.21
N THR A 339 16.67 -10.90 -17.76
CA THR A 339 17.99 -11.30 -18.27
C THR A 339 19.13 -10.46 -17.70
N ASP A 340 19.66 -9.50 -18.45
CA ASP A 340 20.83 -8.72 -18.06
C ASP A 340 20.45 -7.29 -17.64
N ILE A 341 21.15 -6.75 -16.66
CA ILE A 341 21.19 -5.32 -16.35
C ILE A 341 22.57 -4.78 -16.71
N LEU A 342 22.59 -3.80 -17.61
CA LEU A 342 23.78 -3.03 -17.99
C LEU A 342 23.62 -1.59 -17.53
N GLN A 343 24.10 -1.28 -16.32
CA GLN A 343 24.11 0.08 -15.77
C GLN A 343 25.50 0.70 -15.91
N THR A 344 25.63 1.70 -16.78
CA THR A 344 26.92 2.36 -17.09
C THR A 344 26.97 3.84 -16.72
N ALA A 345 25.81 4.49 -16.67
CA ALA A 345 25.66 5.87 -16.20
C ALA A 345 25.25 5.93 -14.73
N LEU A 346 25.46 7.08 -14.08
CA LEU A 346 25.18 7.28 -12.66
C LEU A 346 23.73 6.94 -12.29
N VAL A 347 23.55 6.15 -11.23
CA VAL A 347 22.27 6.02 -10.51
C VAL A 347 22.47 6.63 -9.13
N SER A 348 21.70 7.67 -8.81
CA SER A 348 21.84 8.45 -7.58
C SER A 348 20.54 8.46 -6.80
N ALA A 349 20.61 8.11 -5.53
CA ALA A 349 19.55 8.27 -4.54
C ALA A 349 20.18 8.87 -3.27
N ALA A 350 20.95 9.93 -3.44
CA ALA A 350 21.77 10.48 -2.36
C ALA A 350 20.93 11.33 -1.40
N GLY A 351 21.18 11.16 -0.11
CA GLY A 351 20.73 12.05 0.95
C GLY A 351 21.59 13.32 0.94
N ARG A 352 21.16 14.35 0.22
CA ARG A 352 21.91 15.59 0.08
C ARG A 352 21.82 16.41 1.37
N GLY A 353 22.97 16.88 1.83
CA GLY A 353 23.07 17.77 2.99
C GLY A 353 23.79 17.12 4.16
N THR A 354 23.97 17.89 5.24
CA THR A 354 24.69 17.38 6.42
C THR A 354 23.86 16.40 7.24
N GLU A 355 22.54 16.49 7.16
CA GLU A 355 21.58 15.65 7.90
C GLU A 355 20.80 14.71 6.99
N GLY A 356 21.07 14.72 5.68
CA GLY A 356 20.38 13.88 4.72
C GLY A 356 20.63 12.39 4.97
N THR A 357 19.66 11.57 4.57
CA THR A 357 19.74 10.10 4.65
C THR A 357 19.78 9.54 3.24
N GLY A 358 20.73 8.65 2.94
CA GLY A 358 20.80 7.98 1.64
C GLY A 358 19.59 7.09 1.39
N GLY A 359 19.19 6.95 0.13
CA GLY A 359 18.07 6.13 -0.32
C GLY A 359 18.49 4.71 -0.73
N ASP A 360 17.56 4.00 -1.36
CA ASP A 360 17.70 2.57 -1.65
C ASP A 360 17.82 2.29 -3.15
N LEU A 361 18.67 1.32 -3.49
CA LEU A 361 18.86 0.86 -4.87
C LEU A 361 18.84 -0.68 -4.93
N GLU A 362 17.91 -1.23 -5.70
CA GLU A 362 17.69 -2.68 -5.79
C GLU A 362 17.74 -3.17 -7.25
N PRO A 363 18.93 -3.51 -7.78
CA PRO A 363 19.05 -4.13 -9.10
C PRO A 363 19.01 -5.66 -9.02
N ASP A 364 18.00 -6.26 -9.63
CA ASP A 364 17.84 -7.71 -9.81
C ASP A 364 17.95 -8.11 -11.29
N ALA A 365 19.00 -8.86 -11.63
CA ALA A 365 19.22 -9.40 -12.96
C ALA A 365 19.10 -10.93 -12.99
N GLY A 366 18.20 -11.47 -13.82
CA GLY A 366 18.06 -12.92 -14.03
C GLY A 366 19.32 -13.62 -14.54
N ARG A 367 20.31 -12.90 -15.08
CA ARG A 367 21.57 -13.43 -15.59
C ARG A 367 22.79 -12.57 -15.25
N ASN A 368 23.13 -11.55 -16.03
CA ASN A 368 24.34 -10.75 -15.79
C ASN A 368 23.99 -9.35 -15.31
N LEU A 369 24.66 -8.91 -14.24
CA LEU A 369 24.56 -7.58 -13.68
C LEU A 369 25.88 -6.83 -13.88
N THR A 370 25.84 -5.67 -14.53
CA THR A 370 26.98 -4.75 -14.61
C THR A 370 26.60 -3.45 -13.93
N LEU A 371 27.36 -3.08 -12.89
CA LEU A 371 27.14 -1.88 -12.10
C LEU A 371 28.25 -0.85 -12.34
N GLY A 372 27.82 0.31 -12.81
CA GLY A 372 28.58 1.52 -13.04
C GLY A 372 28.59 2.40 -11.78
N PRO A 373 28.65 3.74 -11.93
CA PRO A 373 28.65 4.64 -10.79
C PRO A 373 27.30 4.64 -10.07
N ILE A 374 27.33 4.55 -8.73
CA ILE A 374 26.15 4.59 -7.85
C ILE A 374 26.44 5.56 -6.70
N ASP A 375 25.48 6.42 -6.36
CA ASP A 375 25.56 7.33 -5.21
C ASP A 375 24.30 7.19 -4.34
N VAL A 376 24.42 6.45 -3.24
CA VAL A 376 23.42 6.34 -2.16
C VAL A 376 23.97 6.97 -0.87
N SER A 377 24.95 7.89 -0.99
CA SER A 377 25.57 8.51 0.18
C SER A 377 24.59 9.38 0.96
N GLY A 378 24.88 9.58 2.25
CA GLY A 378 24.14 10.47 3.12
C GLY A 378 25.03 11.28 4.05
N GLY A 379 24.38 12.15 4.82
CA GLY A 379 24.96 12.91 5.92
C GLY A 379 24.97 12.11 7.22
N ILE A 380 24.78 12.81 8.34
CA ILE A 380 24.66 12.17 9.66
C ILE A 380 23.37 11.34 9.81
N GLY A 381 22.41 11.48 8.88
CA GLY A 381 21.20 10.65 8.83
C GLY A 381 21.50 9.19 8.44
N GLY A 382 22.65 8.95 7.80
CA GLY A 382 23.10 7.62 7.39
C GLY A 382 23.24 7.48 5.88
N GLY A 383 24.16 6.62 5.45
CA GLY A 383 24.23 6.17 4.06
C GLY A 383 23.09 5.22 3.72
N GLY A 384 22.74 5.14 2.45
CA GLY A 384 21.66 4.32 1.93
C GLY A 384 22.06 2.87 1.69
N THR A 385 21.15 2.11 1.08
CA THR A 385 21.35 0.67 0.83
C THR A 385 21.44 0.34 -0.65
N VAL A 386 22.23 -0.69 -0.97
CA VAL A 386 22.26 -1.32 -2.28
C VAL A 386 22.15 -2.82 -2.11
N PHE A 387 21.05 -3.40 -2.59
CA PHE A 387 20.82 -4.85 -2.63
C PHE A 387 20.82 -5.31 -4.09
N ALA A 388 21.92 -5.93 -4.51
CA ALA A 388 22.14 -6.32 -5.90
C ALA A 388 22.16 -7.84 -6.06
N ASP A 389 21.30 -8.35 -6.93
CA ASP A 389 21.20 -9.79 -7.22
C ASP A 389 21.45 -10.10 -8.70
N ALA A 390 22.14 -11.21 -8.97
CA ALA A 390 22.46 -11.64 -10.32
C ALA A 390 22.52 -13.15 -10.47
N GLY A 391 21.71 -13.71 -11.37
CA GLY A 391 21.64 -15.17 -11.59
C GLY A 391 22.94 -15.83 -12.06
N ALA A 392 23.88 -15.08 -12.64
CA ALA A 392 25.17 -15.59 -13.14
C ALA A 392 26.37 -14.74 -12.70
N GLN A 393 26.55 -13.55 -13.26
CA GLN A 393 27.73 -12.72 -12.99
C GLN A 393 27.33 -11.31 -12.58
N ALA A 394 27.84 -10.84 -11.44
CA ALA A 394 27.81 -9.44 -11.05
C ALA A 394 29.20 -8.81 -11.23
N THR A 395 29.28 -7.72 -12.00
CA THR A 395 30.50 -6.96 -12.22
C THR A 395 30.36 -5.54 -11.70
N VAL A 396 31.15 -5.20 -10.68
CA VAL A 396 31.22 -3.86 -10.10
C VAL A 396 32.37 -3.08 -10.74
N GLN A 397 32.06 -2.15 -11.64
CA GLN A 397 33.04 -1.42 -12.45
C GLN A 397 33.14 0.06 -12.08
N GLY A 398 32.03 0.69 -11.69
CA GLY A 398 32.01 2.09 -11.28
C GLY A 398 32.43 2.32 -9.84
N GLN A 399 32.33 3.59 -9.42
CA GLN A 399 32.41 3.96 -8.01
C GLN A 399 31.00 3.87 -7.42
N MET A 400 30.82 2.98 -6.45
CA MET A 400 29.66 2.92 -5.57
C MET A 400 29.98 3.71 -4.30
N ASN A 401 29.13 4.66 -3.97
CA ASN A 401 29.29 5.55 -2.83
C ASN A 401 28.05 5.47 -1.92
N GLY A 402 28.23 4.96 -0.72
CA GLY A 402 27.25 4.90 0.36
C GLY A 402 27.85 5.45 1.64
N ASP A 403 28.74 6.44 1.51
CA ASP A 403 29.33 7.15 2.64
C ASP A 403 28.23 7.74 3.54
N GLY A 404 28.51 7.83 4.84
CA GLY A 404 27.49 7.98 5.88
C GLY A 404 27.16 6.65 6.58
N GLY A 405 27.88 5.57 6.28
CA GLY A 405 27.70 4.26 6.91
C GLY A 405 26.66 3.35 6.24
N GLY A 406 26.51 3.43 4.92
CA GLY A 406 25.55 2.64 4.15
C GLY A 406 25.85 1.13 4.09
N MET A 407 24.95 0.40 3.42
CA MET A 407 25.05 -1.06 3.27
C MET A 407 25.08 -1.44 1.78
N PHE A 408 26.05 -2.27 1.41
CA PHE A 408 26.13 -2.87 0.09
C PHE A 408 26.09 -4.39 0.21
N GLN A 409 25.11 -5.03 -0.39
CA GLN A 409 25.05 -6.48 -0.51
C GLN A 409 24.96 -6.86 -1.98
N VAL A 410 25.87 -7.73 -2.42
CA VAL A 410 25.88 -8.27 -3.78
C VAL A 410 25.88 -9.78 -3.72
N VAL A 411 24.89 -10.40 -4.37
CA VAL A 411 24.74 -11.85 -4.49
C VAL A 411 24.81 -12.24 -5.97
N ALA A 412 25.68 -13.19 -6.31
CA ALA A 412 25.76 -13.73 -7.67
C ALA A 412 26.50 -15.08 -7.72
N ALA A 413 26.43 -15.82 -8.83
CA ALA A 413 27.30 -17.00 -8.98
C ALA A 413 28.79 -16.59 -9.09
N THR A 414 29.09 -15.47 -9.74
CA THR A 414 30.45 -14.89 -9.79
C THR A 414 30.39 -13.39 -9.56
N ILE A 415 31.18 -12.89 -8.62
CA ILE A 415 31.36 -11.45 -8.37
C ILE A 415 32.76 -11.02 -8.80
N VAL A 416 32.81 -9.96 -9.62
CA VAL A 416 34.06 -9.33 -10.05
C VAL A 416 34.03 -7.84 -9.71
N VAL A 417 34.88 -7.42 -8.78
CA VAL A 417 35.06 -6.01 -8.41
C VAL A 417 36.28 -5.45 -9.13
N THR A 418 36.07 -4.43 -9.94
CA THR A 418 37.10 -3.66 -10.65
C THR A 418 37.10 -2.18 -10.26
N GLY A 419 35.96 -1.68 -9.79
CA GLY A 419 35.77 -0.29 -9.36
C GLY A 419 36.04 -0.07 -7.87
N LYS A 420 35.36 0.93 -7.31
CA LYS A 420 35.47 1.30 -5.89
C LYS A 420 34.11 1.14 -5.22
N VAL A 421 34.07 0.57 -4.03
CA VAL A 421 32.89 0.49 -3.18
C VAL A 421 33.22 1.14 -1.86
N HIS A 422 32.54 2.23 -1.55
CA HIS A 422 32.75 3.03 -0.34
C HIS A 422 31.44 3.03 0.45
N ALA A 423 31.50 2.62 1.71
CA ALA A 423 30.46 2.83 2.71
C ALA A 423 31.12 3.37 3.98
N ASP A 424 31.98 4.38 3.81
CA ASP A 424 32.75 4.95 4.89
C ASP A 424 31.86 5.81 5.78
N ALA A 425 32.16 5.86 7.07
CA ALA A 425 31.60 6.83 7.97
C ALA A 425 32.16 8.24 7.65
N LEU A 426 31.39 9.29 7.97
CA LEU A 426 31.82 10.67 7.72
C LEU A 426 33.02 11.09 8.58
N SER A 427 33.20 10.45 9.73
CA SER A 427 34.36 10.61 10.60
C SER A 427 34.80 9.27 11.19
N SER A 428 36.02 9.20 11.71
CA SER A 428 36.55 7.96 12.32
C SER A 428 35.82 7.51 13.58
N ASP A 429 35.05 8.40 14.21
CA ASP A 429 34.31 8.12 15.44
C ASP A 429 32.86 7.68 15.17
N ASP A 430 32.40 7.83 13.93
CA ASP A 430 31.05 7.47 13.50
C ASP A 430 30.94 5.97 13.16
N LEU A 431 29.70 5.49 12.98
CA LEU A 431 29.43 4.11 12.58
C LEU A 431 29.83 3.90 11.12
N GLY A 432 30.71 2.93 10.88
CA GLY A 432 31.09 2.53 9.51
C GLY A 432 30.03 1.62 8.92
N GLY A 433 29.93 1.63 7.59
CA GLY A 433 28.97 0.81 6.84
C GLY A 433 29.41 -0.64 6.68
N SER A 434 28.69 -1.37 5.84
CA SER A 434 29.00 -2.77 5.55
C SER A 434 29.01 -3.06 4.05
N VAL A 435 29.96 -3.89 3.62
CA VAL A 435 30.01 -4.44 2.27
C VAL A 435 30.02 -5.95 2.35
N ILE A 436 28.99 -6.59 1.82
CA ILE A 436 28.76 -8.03 1.81
C ILE A 436 28.80 -8.51 0.36
N LEU A 437 29.77 -9.37 0.02
CA LEU A 437 29.87 -9.99 -1.30
C LEU A 437 29.73 -11.51 -1.14
N GLN A 438 28.67 -12.10 -1.68
CA GLN A 438 28.40 -13.53 -1.56
C GLN A 438 28.30 -14.18 -2.93
N ALA A 439 29.22 -15.10 -3.24
CA ALA A 439 29.21 -15.80 -4.52
C ALA A 439 29.86 -17.18 -4.49
N CYS A 440 29.73 -17.95 -5.58
CA CYS A 440 30.60 -19.11 -5.77
C CYS A 440 32.06 -18.66 -5.99
N ALA A 441 32.28 -17.63 -6.82
CA ALA A 441 33.62 -17.07 -7.04
C ALA A 441 33.63 -15.56 -6.80
N VAL A 442 34.58 -15.08 -5.99
CA VAL A 442 34.76 -13.64 -5.70
C VAL A 442 36.14 -13.19 -6.13
N THR A 443 36.22 -12.16 -6.97
CA THR A 443 37.48 -11.55 -7.40
C THR A 443 37.47 -10.04 -7.16
N VAL A 444 38.39 -9.55 -6.32
CA VAL A 444 38.68 -8.13 -6.15
C VAL A 444 39.96 -7.81 -6.91
N ASN A 445 39.84 -7.15 -8.06
CA ASN A 445 40.95 -6.92 -8.96
C ASN A 445 41.96 -5.88 -8.44
N ALA A 446 43.17 -5.91 -8.99
CA ALA A 446 44.19 -4.91 -8.69
C ALA A 446 43.69 -3.50 -9.05
N GLY A 447 43.80 -2.56 -8.11
CA GLY A 447 43.28 -1.20 -8.25
C GLY A 447 41.83 -1.01 -7.79
N ALA A 448 41.08 -2.10 -7.56
CA ALA A 448 39.77 -2.02 -6.92
C ALA A 448 39.91 -1.68 -5.43
N VAL A 449 38.92 -0.98 -4.88
CA VAL A 449 38.89 -0.57 -3.46
C VAL A 449 37.54 -0.95 -2.87
N VAL A 450 37.56 -1.62 -1.71
CA VAL A 450 36.37 -1.81 -0.88
C VAL A 450 36.68 -1.19 0.48
N SER A 451 35.91 -0.16 0.85
CA SER A 451 36.16 0.65 2.02
C SER A 451 34.90 0.80 2.88
N THR A 452 35.04 0.51 4.17
CA THR A 452 34.04 0.70 5.22
C THR A 452 34.72 1.23 6.48
N LEU A 453 35.33 2.41 6.38
CA LEU A 453 35.97 3.08 7.51
C LEU A 453 34.92 3.53 8.53
N GLY A 454 35.24 3.46 9.82
CA GLY A 454 34.34 3.80 10.93
C GLY A 454 34.42 2.74 12.03
N THR A 455 33.77 2.99 13.17
CA THR A 455 33.93 2.15 14.37
C THR A 455 33.33 0.74 14.24
N THR A 456 32.29 0.59 13.42
CA THR A 456 31.56 -0.67 13.14
C THR A 456 31.79 -1.21 11.72
N GLY A 457 32.66 -0.57 10.94
CA GLY A 457 32.72 -0.83 9.51
C GLY A 457 33.28 -2.21 9.16
N GLU A 458 32.57 -2.93 8.29
CA GLU A 458 32.86 -4.32 7.96
C GLU A 458 32.90 -4.58 6.45
N ASN A 459 33.91 -5.35 6.03
CA ASN A 459 33.94 -5.98 4.71
C ASN A 459 33.82 -7.49 4.90
N LEU A 460 32.70 -8.09 4.50
CA LEU A 460 32.44 -9.52 4.56
C LEU A 460 32.41 -10.08 3.13
N LEU A 461 33.40 -10.88 2.78
CA LEU A 461 33.47 -11.58 1.50
C LEU A 461 33.30 -13.07 1.75
N GLN A 462 32.31 -13.68 1.09
CA GLN A 462 31.97 -15.08 1.24
C GLN A 462 32.05 -15.76 -0.12
N ALA A 463 32.89 -16.79 -0.23
CA ALA A 463 33.06 -17.55 -1.45
C ALA A 463 32.97 -19.07 -1.22
N SER A 464 32.13 -19.73 -2.01
CA SER A 464 32.03 -21.20 -1.95
C SER A 464 33.12 -21.92 -2.76
N GLY A 465 33.79 -21.18 -3.64
CA GLY A 465 34.90 -21.63 -4.47
C GLY A 465 36.03 -20.60 -4.46
N PRO A 466 36.64 -20.27 -5.62
CA PRO A 466 37.85 -19.44 -5.62
C PRO A 466 37.57 -18.00 -5.19
N MET A 467 38.34 -17.53 -4.20
CA MET A 467 38.40 -16.13 -3.78
C MET A 467 39.78 -15.53 -4.04
N THR A 468 39.86 -14.44 -4.80
CA THR A 468 41.11 -13.74 -5.11
C THR A 468 41.03 -12.25 -4.75
N ILE A 469 41.95 -11.79 -3.88
CA ILE A 469 42.05 -10.40 -3.45
C ILE A 469 43.38 -9.82 -3.97
N ALA A 470 43.29 -8.97 -5.00
CA ALA A 470 44.41 -8.23 -5.56
C ALA A 470 44.32 -6.71 -5.32
N GLY A 471 43.15 -6.22 -4.90
CA GLY A 471 42.88 -4.80 -4.62
C GLY A 471 43.12 -4.38 -3.17
N THR A 472 42.40 -3.34 -2.75
CA THR A 472 42.44 -2.76 -1.41
C THR A 472 41.17 -3.09 -0.65
N LEU A 473 41.30 -3.60 0.58
CA LEU A 473 40.22 -3.76 1.55
C LEU A 473 40.57 -2.95 2.81
N THR A 474 39.77 -1.95 3.15
CA THR A 474 39.97 -1.06 4.32
C THR A 474 38.71 -0.96 5.15
N SER A 475 38.79 -1.28 6.45
CA SER A 475 37.63 -1.27 7.35
C SER A 475 38.06 -1.34 8.82
N ALA A 476 37.11 -1.46 9.76
CA ALA A 476 37.41 -1.92 11.12
C ALA A 476 37.58 -3.44 11.19
N ALA A 477 36.81 -4.21 10.40
CA ALA A 477 36.93 -5.66 10.28
C ALA A 477 36.86 -6.13 8.82
N ASN A 478 37.82 -6.96 8.40
CA ASN A 478 37.80 -7.63 7.10
C ASN A 478 37.62 -9.14 7.35
N HIS A 479 36.45 -9.69 7.03
CA HIS A 479 36.14 -11.11 7.12
C HIS A 479 36.15 -11.75 5.73
N LEU A 480 36.96 -12.80 5.59
CA LEU A 480 37.01 -13.62 4.38
C LEU A 480 36.57 -15.04 4.74
N GLU A 481 35.40 -15.44 4.30
CA GLU A 481 34.84 -16.75 4.57
C GLU A 481 34.86 -17.64 3.33
N TYR A 482 35.23 -18.90 3.53
CA TYR A 482 35.31 -19.89 2.45
C TYR A 482 34.64 -21.21 2.85
N LEU A 483 34.08 -21.91 1.86
CA LEU A 483 33.52 -23.25 2.05
C LEU A 483 34.58 -24.35 1.90
N ASP A 484 35.20 -24.42 0.73
CA ASP A 484 36.09 -25.51 0.32
C ASP A 484 37.56 -25.26 0.75
N PRO A 485 38.14 -26.11 1.63
CA PRO A 485 39.54 -26.02 2.02
C PRO A 485 40.55 -26.14 0.86
N ALA A 486 40.15 -26.70 -0.28
CA ALA A 486 41.00 -26.73 -1.48
C ALA A 486 41.12 -25.36 -2.17
N HIS A 487 40.20 -24.44 -1.87
CA HIS A 487 40.11 -23.10 -2.48
C HIS A 487 40.26 -21.99 -1.43
N LEU A 488 41.34 -22.03 -0.64
CA LEU A 488 41.63 -20.98 0.35
C LEU A 488 41.71 -19.57 -0.29
N PRO A 489 41.22 -18.51 0.38
CA PRO A 489 41.33 -17.14 -0.10
C PRO A 489 42.78 -16.75 -0.46
N GLN A 490 42.98 -16.29 -1.69
CA GLN A 490 44.29 -15.90 -2.21
C GLN A 490 44.47 -14.38 -2.15
N ILE A 491 45.35 -13.91 -1.27
CA ILE A 491 45.76 -12.51 -1.20
C ILE A 491 47.00 -12.33 -2.08
N VAL A 492 46.84 -11.63 -3.20
CA VAL A 492 47.90 -11.44 -4.20
C VAL A 492 48.99 -10.49 -3.67
N PRO A 493 50.28 -10.74 -3.92
CA PRO A 493 51.35 -9.81 -3.56
C PRO A 493 51.10 -8.41 -4.13
N GLY A 494 50.97 -7.41 -3.25
CA GLY A 494 50.64 -6.03 -3.61
C GLY A 494 49.22 -5.58 -3.25
N ALA A 495 48.34 -6.51 -2.86
CA ALA A 495 47.05 -6.17 -2.25
C ALA A 495 47.24 -5.46 -0.90
N VAL A 496 46.34 -4.55 -0.57
CA VAL A 496 46.34 -3.79 0.70
C VAL A 496 45.12 -4.19 1.50
N VAL A 497 45.30 -4.95 2.59
CA VAL A 497 44.20 -5.35 3.48
C VAL A 497 44.49 -4.83 4.89
N SER A 498 43.68 -3.90 5.37
CA SER A 498 43.89 -3.21 6.66
C SER A 498 42.59 -3.05 7.44
N PRO A 499 42.48 -3.61 8.67
CA PRO A 499 43.41 -4.54 9.29
C PRO A 499 43.51 -5.86 8.49
N GLY A 500 44.52 -6.68 8.79
CA GLY A 500 44.68 -7.98 8.12
C GLY A 500 43.41 -8.84 8.25
N PRO A 501 43.09 -9.68 7.24
CA PRO A 501 41.80 -10.34 7.19
C PRO A 501 41.70 -11.46 8.21
N MET A 502 40.53 -11.58 8.82
CA MET A 502 40.10 -12.75 9.57
C MET A 502 39.58 -13.78 8.57
N ILE A 503 40.35 -14.86 8.38
CA ILE A 503 40.02 -15.93 7.43
C ILE A 503 39.36 -17.07 8.19
N GLY A 504 38.10 -17.35 7.88
CA GLY A 504 37.29 -18.38 8.53
C GLY A 504 36.69 -19.38 7.54
N GLN A 505 36.58 -20.65 7.93
CA GLN A 505 35.80 -21.60 7.14
C GLN A 505 34.34 -21.54 7.59
N ASN A 506 33.42 -21.32 6.66
CA ASN A 506 31.98 -21.28 6.93
C ASN A 506 31.29 -22.44 6.19
N GLN A 507 30.79 -23.41 6.96
CA GLN A 507 30.09 -24.60 6.43
C GLN A 507 28.65 -24.32 5.97
N LEU A 508 28.12 -23.12 6.28
CA LEU A 508 26.76 -22.72 5.90
C LEU A 508 26.72 -22.11 4.49
N LEU A 509 27.87 -21.91 3.83
CA LEU A 509 27.92 -21.41 2.46
C LEU A 509 27.46 -22.50 1.46
N PRO A 510 26.65 -22.17 0.45
CA PRO A 510 26.16 -23.13 -0.54
C PRO A 510 27.26 -23.56 -1.54
N PRO A 511 27.42 -24.83 -1.95
CA PRO A 511 28.53 -25.29 -2.79
C PRO A 511 28.57 -24.74 -4.24
N CYS A 512 29.77 -24.68 -4.83
CA CYS A 512 30.00 -24.25 -6.22
C CYS A 512 29.65 -25.33 -7.24
N GLY A 513 28.92 -24.97 -8.31
CA GLY A 513 28.72 -25.84 -9.47
C GLY A 513 27.56 -26.82 -9.36
N THR A 514 26.76 -26.74 -8.30
CA THR A 514 25.33 -26.84 -8.50
C THR A 514 24.95 -25.58 -9.29
N PRO A 515 24.20 -25.62 -10.42
CA PRO A 515 23.23 -24.54 -10.56
C PRO A 515 22.52 -24.55 -9.21
N THR A 516 22.47 -23.42 -8.50
CA THR A 516 21.69 -23.33 -7.26
C THR A 516 20.41 -24.12 -7.53
N PRO A 517 20.18 -25.28 -6.87
CA PRO A 517 19.04 -26.13 -7.19
C PRO A 517 17.84 -25.20 -7.16
N ARG A 518 17.35 -24.90 -8.36
CA ARG A 518 16.44 -23.77 -8.52
C ARG A 518 15.10 -24.42 -8.43
N CYS A 519 14.64 -24.53 -7.19
CA CYS A 519 13.41 -25.18 -6.90
C CYS A 519 12.29 -24.59 -7.78
N GLY A 520 11.66 -25.47 -8.55
CA GLY A 520 10.63 -25.09 -9.50
C GLY A 520 11.10 -24.93 -10.94
N ASN A 521 12.14 -25.65 -11.35
CA ASN A 521 12.61 -25.66 -12.74
C ASN A 521 12.15 -26.90 -13.53
N GLY A 522 11.47 -27.83 -12.87
CA GLY A 522 10.87 -29.05 -13.41
C GLY A 522 11.81 -30.24 -13.46
N ILE A 523 12.97 -30.17 -12.79
CA ILE A 523 14.01 -31.19 -12.81
C ILE A 523 14.48 -31.42 -11.37
N VAL A 524 14.32 -32.65 -10.85
CA VAL A 524 14.83 -33.01 -9.51
C VAL A 524 16.36 -33.13 -9.53
N GLU A 525 17.05 -32.18 -8.89
CA GLU A 525 18.51 -32.08 -8.81
C GLU A 525 19.08 -32.62 -7.48
N SER A 526 20.42 -32.72 -7.38
CA SER A 526 21.07 -33.29 -6.18
C SER A 526 20.95 -32.34 -4.97
N GLY A 527 20.03 -32.63 -4.06
CA GLY A 527 19.72 -31.80 -2.88
C GLY A 527 18.23 -31.51 -2.75
N GLU A 528 17.47 -31.79 -3.81
CA GLU A 528 16.00 -31.71 -3.87
C GLU A 528 15.40 -33.10 -3.64
N GLU A 529 14.32 -33.16 -2.86
CA GLU A 529 13.51 -34.37 -2.68
C GLU A 529 12.37 -34.44 -3.72
N CYS A 530 12.00 -33.30 -4.32
CA CYS A 530 11.01 -33.10 -5.38
C CYS A 530 11.32 -31.82 -6.19
N ASP A 531 10.72 -31.65 -7.37
CA ASP A 531 10.66 -30.38 -8.14
C ASP A 531 9.48 -30.50 -9.12
N ASP A 532 8.50 -29.61 -9.02
CA ASP A 532 7.26 -29.63 -9.82
C ASP A 532 7.16 -28.52 -10.86
N GLY A 533 8.26 -27.80 -11.12
CA GLY A 533 8.30 -26.74 -12.13
C GLY A 533 7.81 -25.38 -11.66
N ASN A 534 7.60 -25.19 -10.36
CA ASN A 534 7.36 -23.88 -9.77
C ASN A 534 7.79 -23.79 -8.27
N SER A 535 7.67 -22.61 -7.64
CA SER A 535 8.09 -22.39 -6.25
C SER A 535 6.92 -22.04 -5.32
N ARG A 536 5.69 -22.45 -5.67
CA ARG A 536 4.52 -22.23 -4.81
C ARG A 536 4.50 -23.29 -3.71
N PRO A 537 4.39 -22.91 -2.43
CA PRO A 537 4.23 -23.90 -1.36
C PRO A 537 2.84 -24.56 -1.41
N CYS A 538 2.72 -25.76 -0.84
CA CYS A 538 1.47 -26.54 -0.68
C CYS A 538 0.89 -27.18 -1.96
N ASP A 539 1.67 -27.37 -3.02
CA ASP A 539 1.27 -28.08 -4.24
C ASP A 539 1.96 -29.44 -4.44
N GLY A 540 2.74 -29.87 -3.44
CA GLY A 540 3.41 -31.18 -3.41
C GLY A 540 4.93 -31.08 -3.45
N CYS A 541 5.48 -29.88 -3.64
CA CYS A 541 6.91 -29.62 -3.44
C CYS A 541 7.14 -28.23 -2.84
N SER A 542 7.92 -28.15 -1.77
CA SER A 542 8.15 -26.87 -1.11
C SER A 542 8.97 -25.92 -1.97
N ALA A 543 8.93 -24.61 -1.66
CA ALA A 543 9.82 -23.62 -2.29
C ALA A 543 11.32 -23.88 -2.03
N SER A 544 11.66 -24.78 -1.10
CA SER A 544 13.00 -25.29 -0.84
C SER A 544 13.23 -26.72 -1.35
N CYS A 545 12.29 -27.26 -2.12
CA CYS A 545 12.33 -28.56 -2.77
C CYS A 545 12.48 -29.76 -1.82
N THR A 546 11.75 -29.72 -0.72
CA THR A 546 11.51 -30.84 0.21
C THR A 546 10.11 -31.41 -0.01
N VAL A 547 9.94 -32.72 0.22
CA VAL A 547 8.62 -33.35 0.06
C VAL A 547 7.71 -32.90 1.19
N GLU A 548 6.68 -32.13 0.84
CA GLU A 548 5.66 -31.66 1.77
C GLU A 548 4.63 -32.78 2.01
N GLY A 549 4.54 -33.30 3.25
CA GLY A 549 3.47 -34.22 3.67
C GLY A 549 3.75 -35.16 4.86
N CYS A 550 2.67 -35.74 5.38
CA CYS A 550 2.61 -36.35 6.71
C CYS A 550 3.50 -37.57 6.90
N GLY A 551 4.31 -37.55 7.97
CA GLY A 551 5.20 -38.64 8.39
C GLY A 551 6.68 -38.40 8.11
N ASN A 552 7.07 -37.18 7.69
CA ASN A 552 8.44 -36.78 7.44
C ASN A 552 9.15 -36.28 8.72
N GLY A 553 8.40 -36.09 9.82
CA GLY A 553 8.90 -35.66 11.13
C GLY A 553 9.02 -34.14 11.29
N ILE A 554 8.43 -33.38 10.37
CA ILE A 554 8.36 -31.92 10.36
C ILE A 554 6.90 -31.53 10.13
N ALA A 555 6.28 -30.84 11.07
CA ALA A 555 4.90 -30.39 10.90
C ALA A 555 4.83 -29.19 9.95
N GLU A 556 4.33 -29.40 8.74
CA GLU A 556 4.28 -28.44 7.63
C GLU A 556 2.88 -28.42 6.99
N CYS A 557 2.51 -27.33 6.30
CA CYS A 557 1.17 -27.15 5.69
C CYS A 557 0.00 -27.32 6.69
N ASP A 558 -1.00 -28.17 6.39
CA ASP A 558 -2.21 -28.40 7.20
C ASP A 558 -2.01 -29.44 8.34
N GLU A 559 -0.77 -29.77 8.71
CA GLU A 559 -0.45 -30.78 9.73
C GLU A 559 -0.38 -30.18 11.14
N GLN A 560 -0.95 -30.88 12.13
CA GLN A 560 -0.99 -30.40 13.52
C GLN A 560 0.11 -31.02 14.39
N CYS A 561 0.71 -32.12 13.95
CA CYS A 561 1.83 -32.80 14.59
C CYS A 561 2.49 -33.75 13.57
N ASP A 562 3.80 -33.98 13.67
CA ASP A 562 4.46 -35.02 12.89
C ASP A 562 5.62 -35.63 13.69
N ASP A 563 5.34 -36.77 14.34
CA ASP A 563 6.33 -37.59 15.07
C ASP A 563 7.07 -38.56 14.13
N GLY A 564 7.02 -38.30 12.82
CA GLY A 564 7.59 -39.10 11.75
C GLY A 564 6.91 -40.45 11.65
N ALA A 565 7.71 -41.51 11.58
CA ALA A 565 7.22 -42.89 11.50
C ALA A 565 6.38 -43.37 12.71
N ARG A 566 6.20 -42.54 13.75
CA ARG A 566 5.43 -42.85 14.97
C ARG A 566 3.99 -42.32 14.94
N ASN A 567 3.59 -41.59 13.90
CA ASN A 567 2.22 -41.10 13.75
C ASN A 567 1.19 -42.25 13.82
N GLY A 568 0.19 -42.12 14.70
CA GLY A 568 -0.85 -43.13 14.92
C GLY A 568 -0.56 -44.16 16.01
N THR A 569 0.51 -44.00 16.79
CA THR A 569 0.82 -44.89 17.92
C THR A 569 -0.11 -44.58 19.12
N ALA A 570 -0.64 -45.63 19.77
CA ALA A 570 -1.62 -45.46 20.84
C ALA A 570 -1.03 -44.72 22.07
N GLY A 571 -1.58 -43.56 22.40
CA GLY A 571 -1.15 -42.71 23.53
C GLY A 571 -0.06 -41.70 23.20
N ASP A 572 0.38 -41.62 21.94
CA ASP A 572 1.48 -40.74 21.48
C ASP A 572 1.04 -39.27 21.30
N GLY A 573 -0.26 -39.03 21.25
CA GLY A 573 -0.77 -37.68 21.08
C GLY A 573 -0.74 -37.19 19.65
N CYS A 574 -0.19 -37.92 18.68
CA CYS A 574 -0.28 -37.62 17.24
C CYS A 574 -0.87 -38.81 16.46
N ASP A 575 -1.93 -38.59 15.70
CA ASP A 575 -2.60 -39.63 14.91
C ASP A 575 -1.94 -39.88 13.54
N ALA A 576 -2.38 -40.93 12.85
CA ALA A 576 -1.78 -41.36 11.57
C ALA A 576 -2.05 -40.40 10.40
N SER A 577 -2.88 -39.38 10.59
CA SER A 577 -3.13 -38.29 9.63
C SER A 577 -2.53 -36.97 10.13
N CYS A 578 -1.54 -37.03 11.02
CA CYS A 578 -0.83 -35.89 11.56
C CYS A 578 -1.74 -34.90 12.32
N ARG A 579 -2.71 -35.42 13.09
CA ARG A 579 -3.59 -34.64 13.98
C ARG A 579 -3.41 -35.01 15.46
N LEU A 580 -3.43 -34.02 16.36
CA LEU A 580 -3.19 -34.21 17.79
C LEU A 580 -4.34 -34.94 18.53
N VAL A 581 -4.04 -35.79 19.54
CA VAL A 581 -5.02 -36.58 20.33
C VAL A 581 -4.69 -36.69 21.84
N GLY A 582 -5.37 -35.92 22.71
CA GLY A 582 -5.42 -36.10 24.18
C GLY A 582 -4.72 -35.02 25.04
N THR A 583 -5.35 -34.54 26.13
CA THR A 583 -5.25 -33.12 26.53
C THR A 583 -4.48 -32.72 27.82
N ILE A 584 -4.14 -33.55 28.82
CA ILE A 584 -3.45 -33.05 30.06
C ILE A 584 -1.95 -33.43 30.14
N ARG A 585 -1.05 -32.46 30.35
CA ARG A 585 0.42 -32.68 30.49
C ARG A 585 1.02 -32.07 31.79
N LEU A 586 2.07 -32.69 32.34
CA LEU A 586 2.78 -32.25 33.57
C LEU A 586 4.08 -31.47 33.27
N VAL A 587 4.31 -30.38 34.01
CA VAL A 587 5.42 -29.43 33.83
C VAL A 587 6.30 -29.32 35.11
N PRO A 588 7.54 -29.85 35.07
CA PRO A 588 8.47 -29.84 36.21
C PRO A 588 9.37 -28.59 36.26
N SER A 589 10.25 -28.52 37.28
CA SER A 589 11.21 -27.41 37.44
C SER A 589 12.48 -27.54 36.57
N SER A 590 13.09 -26.41 36.17
CA SER A 590 14.17 -26.30 35.15
C SER A 590 15.55 -26.87 35.52
N HIS A 591 15.70 -27.60 36.62
CA HIS A 591 17.00 -28.13 37.05
C HIS A 591 16.93 -29.65 37.28
N VAL A 592 17.96 -30.38 36.84
CA VAL A 592 18.04 -31.85 36.92
C VAL A 592 18.56 -32.35 38.28
N ASP A 593 18.25 -31.64 39.38
CA ASP A 593 18.63 -32.06 40.73
C ASP A 593 17.59 -33.00 41.37
N SER A 594 18.00 -33.71 42.41
CA SER A 594 17.19 -34.73 43.09
C SER A 594 16.02 -34.19 43.93
N SER A 595 15.74 -32.89 43.89
CA SER A 595 14.65 -32.25 44.64
C SER A 595 13.52 -31.68 43.78
N ASN A 596 13.69 -31.61 42.46
CA ASN A 596 12.73 -30.91 41.59
C ASN A 596 11.49 -31.71 41.17
N CYS A 597 11.37 -33.00 41.55
CA CYS A 597 10.15 -33.79 41.35
C CYS A 597 9.11 -33.64 42.49
N PHE A 598 9.38 -32.80 43.50
CA PHE A 598 8.52 -32.75 44.69
C PHE A 598 7.11 -32.14 44.38
N LEU A 599 6.99 -31.36 43.30
CA LEU A 599 5.80 -30.62 42.86
C LEU A 599 5.93 -30.27 41.38
N GLU A 600 4.91 -30.63 40.59
CA GLU A 600 4.78 -30.34 39.16
C GLU A 600 3.44 -29.66 38.86
N TRP A 601 3.42 -28.76 37.89
CA TRP A 601 2.18 -28.12 37.43
C TRP A 601 1.50 -28.98 36.38
N ALA A 602 0.18 -29.17 36.50
CA ALA A 602 -0.64 -29.83 35.49
C ALA A 602 -1.34 -28.78 34.63
N ILE A 603 -1.32 -28.94 33.30
CA ILE A 603 -1.98 -28.03 32.36
C ILE A 603 -2.76 -28.82 31.29
N ASP A 604 -3.94 -28.34 30.93
CA ASP A 604 -4.75 -28.83 29.80
C ASP A 604 -4.31 -28.12 28.51
N ASN A 605 -4.20 -28.87 27.41
CA ASN A 605 -3.84 -28.42 26.06
C ASN A 605 -2.68 -27.41 25.99
N PRO A 606 -1.45 -27.86 26.31
CA PRO A 606 -0.29 -26.99 26.20
C PRO A 606 0.05 -26.69 24.73
N ASN A 607 -0.06 -25.42 24.32
CA ASN A 607 0.33 -24.94 22.98
C ASN A 607 1.83 -24.55 22.90
N GLY A 608 2.67 -25.16 23.74
CA GLY A 608 4.12 -24.96 23.72
C GLY A 608 4.87 -26.15 23.12
N PRO A 609 6.02 -25.94 22.45
CA PRO A 609 6.82 -27.02 21.90
C PRO A 609 7.26 -27.99 23.00
N VAL A 610 7.19 -29.29 22.72
CA VAL A 610 7.67 -30.35 23.63
C VAL A 610 9.15 -30.59 23.36
N VAL A 611 10.02 -30.11 24.25
CA VAL A 611 11.48 -30.25 24.11
C VAL A 611 11.98 -31.33 25.05
N ASN A 612 12.66 -32.35 24.51
CA ASN A 612 13.13 -33.53 25.27
C ASN A 612 12.02 -34.23 26.08
N GLY A 613 10.80 -34.25 25.55
CA GLY A 613 9.63 -34.85 26.19
C GLY A 613 8.98 -34.01 27.29
N PHE A 614 9.50 -32.81 27.60
CA PHE A 614 8.88 -31.88 28.55
C PHE A 614 8.08 -30.80 27.82
N PRO A 615 6.84 -30.51 28.21
CA PRO A 615 6.16 -29.31 27.76
C PRO A 615 6.95 -28.08 28.20
N SER A 616 7.00 -27.06 27.35
CA SER A 616 7.65 -25.79 27.66
C SER A 616 7.21 -25.23 29.02
N ARG A 617 8.11 -24.61 29.78
CA ARG A 617 7.74 -23.86 30.99
C ARG A 617 7.20 -22.46 30.66
N ASP A 618 7.29 -22.09 29.40
CA ASP A 618 6.67 -20.91 28.82
C ASP A 618 5.57 -21.42 27.88
N GLN A 619 4.34 -21.39 28.38
CA GLN A 619 3.16 -21.75 27.61
C GLN A 619 2.63 -20.50 26.93
N THR A 620 2.21 -20.66 25.69
CA THR A 620 1.68 -19.57 24.88
C THR A 620 0.35 -20.00 24.31
N CYS A 621 -0.64 -19.12 24.38
CA CYS A 621 -1.96 -19.35 23.84
C CYS A 621 -2.41 -18.11 23.09
N ILE A 622 -3.23 -18.31 22.06
CA ILE A 622 -3.86 -17.24 21.30
C ILE A 622 -5.28 -17.03 21.85
N ASP A 623 -5.63 -15.79 22.15
CA ASP A 623 -6.91 -15.36 22.70
C ASP A 623 -8.09 -15.76 21.79
N GLY A 624 -8.95 -16.64 22.27
CA GLY A 624 -10.05 -17.22 21.49
C GLY A 624 -9.75 -18.53 20.75
N ASP A 625 -8.54 -19.07 20.84
CA ASP A 625 -8.24 -20.43 20.36
C ASP A 625 -8.81 -21.48 21.33
N PRO A 626 -9.88 -22.22 20.99
CA PRO A 626 -10.53 -23.15 21.91
C PRO A 626 -9.64 -24.33 22.32
N SER A 627 -8.50 -24.52 21.63
CA SER A 627 -7.53 -25.55 21.97
C SER A 627 -6.81 -25.21 23.27
N CYS A 628 -6.26 -24.01 23.45
CA CYS A 628 -5.52 -23.63 24.67
C CYS A 628 -6.26 -22.62 25.54
N ASP A 629 -7.21 -21.88 24.97
CA ASP A 629 -8.03 -20.91 25.64
C ASP A 629 -9.37 -21.54 26.02
N ALA A 630 -9.53 -21.81 27.30
CA ALA A 630 -10.58 -22.70 27.77
C ALA A 630 -11.99 -22.12 27.68
N ASP A 631 -12.14 -20.81 27.48
CA ASP A 631 -13.42 -20.17 27.17
C ASP A 631 -13.63 -19.93 25.66
N GLY A 632 -12.56 -20.03 24.86
CA GLY A 632 -12.58 -19.89 23.40
C GLY A 632 -13.08 -18.52 22.93
N ALA A 633 -13.02 -17.50 23.79
CA ALA A 633 -13.46 -16.15 23.46
C ALA A 633 -12.26 -15.24 23.19
N THR A 634 -12.31 -14.43 22.13
CA THR A 634 -11.32 -13.36 21.91
C THR A 634 -11.72 -12.14 22.75
N ASP A 635 -11.57 -12.25 24.08
CA ASP A 635 -11.99 -11.22 25.04
C ASP A 635 -10.83 -10.45 25.68
N GLY A 636 -9.61 -10.70 25.19
CA GLY A 636 -8.37 -10.16 25.70
C GLY A 636 -7.82 -10.94 26.89
N THR A 637 -8.35 -12.12 27.21
CA THR A 637 -7.93 -12.94 28.35
C THR A 637 -7.93 -14.42 28.01
N CYS A 638 -6.74 -14.98 27.83
CA CYS A 638 -6.62 -16.43 27.76
C CYS A 638 -6.89 -17.06 29.14
N THR A 639 -7.84 -17.98 29.18
CA THR A 639 -8.17 -18.80 30.35
C THR A 639 -7.46 -20.16 30.25
N PHE A 640 -6.36 -20.30 30.99
CA PHE A 640 -5.66 -21.59 31.11
C PHE A 640 -6.29 -22.47 32.20
N ARG A 641 -6.23 -23.79 32.06
CA ARG A 641 -6.66 -24.73 33.10
C ARG A 641 -5.46 -25.35 33.82
N LEU A 642 -5.27 -25.01 35.09
CA LEU A 642 -4.10 -25.41 35.89
C LEU A 642 -4.46 -26.26 37.10
N GLY A 643 -3.61 -27.24 37.40
CA GLY A 643 -3.61 -28.00 38.65
C GLY A 643 -2.19 -28.26 39.12
N ALA A 644 -2.03 -29.02 40.20
CA ALA A 644 -0.73 -29.37 40.76
C ALA A 644 -0.67 -30.85 41.12
N CYS A 645 0.51 -31.44 40.98
CA CYS A 645 0.81 -32.80 41.39
C CYS A 645 2.02 -32.81 42.31
N ILE A 646 1.93 -33.45 43.48
CA ILE A 646 3.07 -33.64 44.38
C ILE A 646 3.54 -35.08 44.37
N ASN A 647 4.84 -35.27 44.59
CA ASN A 647 5.47 -36.59 44.61
C ASN A 647 5.18 -37.38 43.33
N ALA A 648 5.32 -36.71 42.17
CA ALA A 648 5.02 -37.26 40.87
C ALA A 648 6.12 -38.23 40.40
N ASP A 649 5.73 -39.38 39.86
CA ASP A 649 6.62 -40.38 39.29
C ASP A 649 6.98 -39.99 37.85
N ASP A 650 8.04 -39.21 37.73
CA ASP A 650 8.58 -38.80 36.43
C ASP A 650 9.74 -39.72 36.01
N ALA A 651 9.52 -40.52 34.97
CA ALA A 651 10.54 -41.41 34.37
C ALA A 651 11.78 -40.66 33.87
N ARG A 652 11.66 -39.34 33.63
CA ARG A 652 12.74 -38.44 33.22
C ARG A 652 13.61 -38.01 34.41
N PHE A 653 13.14 -38.17 35.66
CA PHE A 653 13.89 -37.93 36.91
C PHE A 653 14.04 -39.20 37.77
N PRO A 654 14.69 -40.27 37.27
CA PRO A 654 14.71 -41.59 37.92
C PRO A 654 15.45 -41.63 39.27
N THR A 655 16.20 -40.59 39.62
CA THR A 655 16.94 -40.50 40.90
C THR A 655 16.21 -39.70 41.97
N CYS A 656 15.08 -39.06 41.65
CA CYS A 656 14.34 -38.21 42.58
C CYS A 656 13.37 -39.07 43.43
N HIS A 657 13.64 -39.18 44.74
CA HIS A 657 12.83 -39.97 45.68
C HIS A 657 12.52 -39.12 46.92
N PRO A 658 11.48 -38.26 46.87
CA PRO A 658 11.11 -37.42 47.99
C PRO A 658 10.70 -38.25 49.21
N ALA A 659 11.01 -37.78 50.42
CA ALA A 659 10.23 -38.20 51.59
C ALA A 659 8.82 -37.57 51.53
N ALA A 660 7.92 -37.92 52.45
CA ALA A 660 6.57 -37.37 52.47
C ALA A 660 6.58 -35.84 52.38
N ILE A 661 5.82 -35.27 51.44
CA ILE A 661 5.79 -33.81 51.21
C ILE A 661 5.02 -33.16 52.35
N LYS A 662 5.73 -32.34 53.13
CA LYS A 662 5.25 -31.73 54.39
C LYS A 662 4.69 -30.33 54.18
N ILE A 663 5.27 -29.54 53.28
CA ILE A 663 4.91 -28.14 53.06
C ILE A 663 4.88 -27.88 51.55
N VAL A 664 3.83 -27.21 51.08
CA VAL A 664 3.80 -26.53 49.78
C VAL A 664 3.65 -25.03 50.05
N ASP A 665 4.58 -24.23 49.55
CA ASP A 665 4.63 -22.79 49.76
C ASP A 665 4.42 -22.08 48.42
N LEU A 666 3.25 -21.46 48.26
CA LEU A 666 2.83 -20.74 47.05
C LEU A 666 3.48 -19.34 47.05
N LEU A 667 4.31 -19.10 46.05
CA LEU A 667 5.08 -17.85 45.91
C LEU A 667 4.36 -16.86 44.99
N HIS A 668 3.88 -17.34 43.84
CA HIS A 668 3.12 -16.56 42.86
C HIS A 668 1.93 -17.37 42.31
N PRO A 669 0.74 -16.76 42.14
CA PRO A 669 0.39 -15.42 42.62
C PRO A 669 0.45 -15.34 44.16
N ALA A 670 0.86 -14.19 44.71
CA ALA A 670 1.13 -14.06 46.14
C ALA A 670 -0.18 -13.91 46.94
N PRO A 671 -0.64 -14.93 47.71
CA PRO A 671 -2.01 -14.95 48.22
C PRO A 671 -2.34 -13.87 49.26
N LEU A 672 -1.32 -13.45 50.02
CA LEU A 672 -1.48 -12.46 51.09
C LEU A 672 -1.23 -11.02 50.63
N ASN A 673 -0.56 -10.85 49.49
CA ASN A 673 -0.22 -9.56 48.93
C ASN A 673 -0.14 -9.67 47.41
N PRO A 674 -1.29 -9.85 46.74
CA PRO A 674 -1.32 -10.02 45.29
C PRO A 674 -0.83 -8.75 44.59
N ALA A 675 -0.12 -8.91 43.47
CA ALA A 675 0.45 -7.79 42.74
C ALA A 675 -0.63 -6.91 42.09
N ASP A 676 -1.75 -7.54 41.70
CA ASP A 676 -2.92 -6.88 41.15
C ASP A 676 -4.21 -7.70 41.43
N ALA A 677 -5.35 -7.22 40.92
CA ALA A 677 -6.65 -7.86 41.13
C ALA A 677 -6.73 -9.26 40.50
N THR A 678 -6.12 -9.47 39.33
CA THR A 678 -6.12 -10.76 38.62
C THR A 678 -5.25 -11.77 39.36
N ASP A 679 -4.10 -11.37 39.88
CA ASP A 679 -3.29 -12.20 40.79
C ASP A 679 -4.08 -12.56 42.05
N GLY A 680 -4.89 -11.64 42.57
CA GLY A 680 -5.82 -11.93 43.67
C GLY A 680 -6.85 -13.01 43.30
N VAL A 681 -7.47 -12.92 42.12
CA VAL A 681 -8.43 -13.92 41.61
C VAL A 681 -7.75 -15.27 41.38
N ASN A 682 -6.60 -15.29 40.70
CA ASN A 682 -5.84 -16.50 40.44
C ASN A 682 -5.36 -17.17 41.75
N ALA A 683 -4.94 -16.38 42.75
CA ALA A 683 -4.61 -16.90 44.07
C ALA A 683 -5.82 -17.51 44.78
N ASN A 684 -6.98 -16.86 44.71
CA ASN A 684 -8.23 -17.37 45.28
C ASN A 684 -8.70 -18.68 44.62
N HIS A 685 -8.36 -18.92 43.35
CA HIS A 685 -8.63 -20.19 42.68
C HIS A 685 -7.59 -21.27 43.03
N LEU A 686 -6.30 -20.92 43.10
CA LEU A 686 -5.21 -21.87 43.31
C LEU A 686 -5.02 -22.32 44.76
N VAL A 687 -5.26 -21.45 45.75
CA VAL A 687 -5.09 -21.82 47.16
C VAL A 687 -5.95 -23.03 47.54
N PRO A 688 -7.27 -23.06 47.28
CA PRO A 688 -8.11 -24.23 47.57
C PRO A 688 -7.68 -25.51 46.85
N VAL A 689 -7.10 -25.36 45.65
CA VAL A 689 -6.58 -26.49 44.85
C VAL A 689 -5.38 -27.12 45.53
N LEU A 690 -4.44 -26.29 46.01
CA LEU A 690 -3.27 -26.78 46.74
C LEU A 690 -3.65 -27.35 48.11
N GLU A 691 -4.66 -26.80 48.77
CA GLU A 691 -5.20 -27.33 50.03
C GLU A 691 -5.76 -28.75 49.84
N ALA A 692 -6.38 -29.03 48.69
CA ALA A 692 -6.93 -30.34 48.35
C ALA A 692 -5.86 -31.45 48.24
N LEU A 693 -4.57 -31.11 48.15
CA LEU A 693 -3.47 -32.07 48.24
C LEU A 693 -3.35 -32.68 49.64
N GLY A 694 -3.88 -32.01 50.68
CA GLY A 694 -3.90 -32.50 52.07
C GLY A 694 -2.60 -32.28 52.87
N THR A 695 -1.59 -31.64 52.27
CA THR A 695 -0.34 -31.20 52.93
C THR A 695 -0.48 -29.79 53.50
N THR A 696 0.49 -29.31 54.29
CA THR A 696 0.43 -27.94 54.82
C THR A 696 0.72 -26.94 53.70
N VAL A 697 -0.20 -26.01 53.46
CA VAL A 697 -0.06 -24.96 52.45
C VAL A 697 0.32 -23.64 53.12
N MET A 698 1.34 -22.99 52.59
CA MET A 698 1.87 -21.73 53.13
C MET A 698 1.96 -20.64 52.05
N ALA A 699 1.99 -19.40 52.52
CA ALA A 699 2.45 -18.24 51.77
C ALA A 699 3.54 -17.53 52.61
N GLY A 700 4.79 -17.82 52.29
CA GLY A 700 5.94 -17.35 53.05
C GLY A 700 5.96 -17.94 54.47
N SER A 701 5.83 -17.10 55.49
CA SER A 701 5.81 -17.54 56.89
C SER A 701 4.41 -17.84 57.43
N THR A 702 3.36 -17.58 56.66
CA THR A 702 1.96 -17.72 57.09
C THR A 702 1.42 -19.04 56.61
N VAL A 703 0.81 -19.81 57.52
CA VAL A 703 0.09 -21.04 57.17
C VAL A 703 -1.29 -20.66 56.65
N LEU A 704 -1.57 -21.01 55.41
CA LEU A 704 -2.89 -20.83 54.78
C LEU A 704 -3.82 -21.97 55.19
N GLU A 705 -3.32 -23.21 55.14
CA GLU A 705 -4.03 -24.39 55.60
C GLU A 705 -3.06 -25.39 56.25
N SER A 706 -3.51 -26.01 57.35
CA SER A 706 -2.71 -27.00 58.08
C SER A 706 -3.05 -28.41 57.63
N GLY A 707 -2.07 -29.13 57.08
CA GLY A 707 -2.25 -30.49 56.60
C GLY A 707 -1.34 -31.50 57.29
N THR A 708 -1.36 -32.74 56.78
CA THR A 708 -0.44 -33.80 57.20
C THR A 708 0.49 -34.18 56.06
N PRO A 709 1.73 -34.61 56.32
CA PRO A 709 2.65 -34.96 55.23
C PRO A 709 2.09 -36.04 54.31
N VAL A 710 2.08 -35.75 53.00
CA VAL A 710 1.49 -36.63 51.98
C VAL A 710 2.52 -37.63 51.51
N THR A 711 2.20 -38.91 51.64
CA THR A 711 3.05 -40.04 51.24
C THR A 711 2.64 -40.69 49.91
N ALA A 712 1.45 -40.36 49.41
CA ALA A 712 0.95 -40.87 48.12
C ALA A 712 1.82 -40.34 46.97
N ARG A 713 2.09 -41.20 45.98
CA ARG A 713 2.73 -40.79 44.72
C ARG A 713 1.67 -40.30 43.75
N ASP A 714 2.07 -39.42 42.83
CA ASP A 714 1.20 -38.80 41.80
C ASP A 714 -0.06 -38.17 42.38
N ALA A 715 0.05 -37.55 43.55
CA ALA A 715 -1.09 -36.90 44.19
C ALA A 715 -1.40 -35.59 43.46
N CYS A 716 -2.34 -35.65 42.53
CA CYS A 716 -2.75 -34.56 41.65
C CYS A 716 -4.09 -33.93 42.05
N THR A 717 -4.24 -32.65 41.75
CA THR A 717 -5.48 -31.89 41.92
C THR A 717 -6.31 -31.87 40.64
N GLY A 718 -7.58 -31.46 40.76
CA GLY A 718 -8.35 -30.99 39.60
C GLY A 718 -7.76 -29.71 39.00
N LEU A 719 -8.17 -29.37 37.78
CA LEU A 719 -7.77 -28.16 37.09
C LEU A 719 -8.74 -27.01 37.38
N VAL A 720 -8.20 -25.80 37.52
CA VAL A 720 -8.95 -24.56 37.73
C VAL A 720 -8.55 -23.49 36.71
N PRO A 721 -9.45 -22.54 36.41
CA PRO A 721 -9.14 -21.44 35.50
C PRO A 721 -8.08 -20.52 36.12
N PHE A 722 -7.07 -20.22 35.32
CA PHE A 722 -6.00 -19.27 35.60
C PHE A 722 -5.96 -18.24 34.48
N LEU A 723 -6.28 -17.00 34.83
CA LEU A 723 -6.53 -15.93 33.87
C LEU A 723 -5.24 -15.20 33.53
N VAL A 724 -5.00 -15.01 32.23
CA VAL A 724 -3.87 -14.22 31.71
C VAL A 724 -4.40 -13.13 30.79
N PRO A 725 -4.88 -12.00 31.35
CA PRO A 725 -5.35 -10.88 30.56
C PRO A 725 -4.17 -10.22 29.85
N HIS A 726 -4.39 -9.88 28.59
CA HIS A 726 -3.45 -9.14 27.77
C HIS A 726 -4.05 -7.83 27.28
N LEU A 727 -3.17 -6.94 26.83
CA LEU A 727 -3.61 -5.70 26.19
C LEU A 727 -3.67 -5.94 24.67
N PRO A 728 -4.53 -5.23 23.94
CA PRO A 728 -4.62 -5.36 22.49
C PRO A 728 -3.24 -5.22 21.83
N GLY A 729 -2.89 -6.17 20.95
CA GLY A 729 -1.60 -6.21 20.26
C GLY A 729 -0.38 -6.48 21.15
N LEU A 730 -0.56 -6.58 22.47
CA LEU A 730 0.52 -6.76 23.42
C LEU A 730 0.37 -8.11 24.11
N VAL A 731 1.40 -8.92 23.95
CA VAL A 731 1.53 -10.18 24.65
C VAL A 731 1.64 -9.94 26.15
N ALA A 732 0.78 -10.56 26.94
CA ALA A 732 0.90 -10.52 28.39
C ALA A 732 1.28 -11.88 28.94
N SER A 733 1.93 -11.86 30.10
CA SER A 733 2.30 -13.09 30.76
C SER A 733 2.09 -13.00 32.26
N ARG A 734 1.68 -14.12 32.84
CA ARG A 734 1.65 -14.30 34.29
C ARG A 734 2.43 -15.54 34.68
N VAL A 735 2.83 -15.55 35.94
CA VAL A 735 3.67 -16.60 36.48
C VAL A 735 2.96 -17.27 37.63
N VAL A 736 2.88 -18.59 37.58
CA VAL A 736 2.55 -19.41 38.74
C VAL A 736 3.84 -20.05 39.26
N SER A 737 4.07 -19.98 40.56
CA SER A 737 5.30 -20.48 41.17
C SER A 737 5.09 -20.94 42.60
N ALA A 738 5.57 -22.13 42.93
CA ALA A 738 5.51 -22.68 44.28
C ALA A 738 6.77 -23.48 44.60
N THR A 739 6.98 -23.78 45.89
CA THR A 739 8.04 -24.66 46.38
C THR A 739 7.44 -25.75 47.26
N ALA A 740 8.10 -26.89 47.33
CA ALA A 740 7.73 -27.98 48.23
C ALA A 740 8.89 -28.37 49.15
N THR A 741 8.56 -28.77 50.38
CA THR A 741 9.52 -29.26 51.39
C THR A 741 9.08 -30.61 51.91
N ASP A 742 10.00 -31.57 51.99
CA ASP A 742 9.73 -32.90 52.54
C ASP A 742 9.84 -32.95 54.08
N THR A 743 9.51 -34.10 54.67
CA THR A 743 9.64 -34.32 56.13
C THR A 743 11.08 -34.42 56.62
N SER A 744 12.06 -34.63 55.73
CA SER A 744 13.49 -34.65 56.03
C SER A 744 14.12 -33.25 56.04
N GLY A 745 13.38 -32.23 55.61
CA GLY A 745 13.81 -30.83 55.58
C GLY A 745 14.45 -30.40 54.26
N HIS A 746 14.40 -31.24 53.21
CA HIS A 746 14.84 -30.86 51.87
C HIS A 746 13.76 -30.00 51.22
N ARG A 747 14.17 -28.84 50.69
CA ARG A 747 13.30 -27.91 49.98
C ARG A 747 13.73 -27.85 48.52
N MET A 748 12.78 -28.03 47.61
CA MET A 748 13.03 -27.85 46.18
C MET A 748 13.26 -26.38 45.81
N GLY A 749 13.86 -26.15 44.64
CA GLY A 749 13.83 -24.84 44.00
C GLY A 749 12.39 -24.41 43.64
N ALA A 750 12.20 -23.14 43.32
CA ALA A 750 10.88 -22.65 42.89
C ALA A 750 10.48 -23.27 41.54
N ASN A 751 9.34 -23.97 41.49
CA ASN A 751 8.78 -24.45 40.24
C ASN A 751 7.91 -23.35 39.62
N ARG A 752 8.53 -22.59 38.71
CA ARG A 752 7.95 -21.47 37.96
C ARG A 752 7.39 -21.93 36.60
N LEU A 753 6.13 -21.65 36.32
CA LEU A 753 5.49 -21.80 35.02
C LEU A 753 5.02 -20.42 34.56
N LYS A 754 5.41 -20.00 33.36
CA LYS A 754 5.00 -18.74 32.73
C LYS A 754 3.92 -19.06 31.70
N LEU A 755 2.78 -18.39 31.82
CA LEU A 755 1.67 -18.51 30.89
C LEU A 755 1.54 -17.20 30.15
N THR A 756 1.47 -17.28 28.84
CA THR A 756 1.54 -16.15 27.92
C THR A 756 0.29 -16.17 27.05
N CYS A 757 -0.44 -15.07 27.03
CA CYS A 757 -1.56 -14.89 26.14
C CYS A 757 -1.17 -13.93 25.01
N GLN A 758 -1.40 -14.36 23.78
CA GLN A 758 -1.16 -13.63 22.55
C GLN A 758 -2.50 -13.23 21.93
N PRO A 759 -2.57 -12.08 21.26
CA PRO A 759 -3.75 -11.71 20.48
C PRO A 759 -3.99 -12.64 19.28
N ASN A 760 -5.26 -12.88 18.91
CA ASN A 760 -5.69 -13.66 17.73
C ASN A 760 -5.24 -13.05 16.39
N PRO A 761 -4.55 -13.80 15.50
CA PRO A 761 -4.19 -13.32 14.18
C PRO A 761 -5.23 -13.56 13.09
N ALA A 762 -6.32 -14.33 13.33
CA ALA A 762 -7.34 -14.63 12.32
C ALA A 762 -7.87 -13.34 11.67
N VAL A 763 -7.94 -13.35 10.33
CA VAL A 763 -8.26 -12.16 9.55
C VAL A 763 -9.54 -12.42 8.78
N CYS A 764 -10.64 -12.00 9.41
CA CYS A 764 -11.93 -11.97 8.75
C CYS A 764 -11.85 -11.31 7.37
N GLY A 765 -12.73 -11.71 6.47
CA GLY A 765 -12.94 -10.98 5.24
C GLY A 765 -11.89 -11.22 4.17
N ASN A 766 -11.27 -12.40 4.19
CA ASN A 766 -10.28 -12.80 3.18
C ASN A 766 -10.90 -13.77 2.15
N GLY A 767 -12.20 -14.05 2.27
CA GLY A 767 -12.99 -14.93 1.42
C GLY A 767 -12.99 -16.37 1.88
N VAL A 768 -12.36 -16.67 3.01
CA VAL A 768 -12.13 -18.02 3.51
C VAL A 768 -12.45 -18.04 5.00
N THR A 769 -13.46 -18.81 5.40
CA THR A 769 -13.86 -18.88 6.82
C THR A 769 -12.79 -19.59 7.68
N GLU A 770 -12.09 -18.84 8.52
CA GLU A 770 -10.98 -19.28 9.39
C GLU A 770 -11.43 -19.63 10.84
N LEU A 771 -10.49 -20.05 11.71
CA LEU A 771 -10.80 -20.53 13.07
C LEU A 771 -11.30 -19.37 13.97
N GLY A 772 -12.62 -19.32 14.18
CA GLY A 772 -13.31 -18.28 14.94
C GLY A 772 -14.43 -17.55 14.18
N GLU A 773 -14.60 -17.86 12.88
CA GLU A 773 -15.49 -17.17 11.94
C GLU A 773 -16.78 -17.94 11.64
N SER A 774 -17.89 -17.23 11.42
CA SER A 774 -19.26 -17.76 11.18
C SER A 774 -19.75 -17.57 9.74
N CYS A 775 -19.17 -16.61 9.03
CA CYS A 775 -19.32 -16.29 7.61
C CYS A 775 -18.01 -15.64 7.15
N ASP A 776 -17.73 -15.59 5.85
CA ASP A 776 -16.69 -14.73 5.27
C ASP A 776 -17.09 -14.47 3.82
N ASP A 777 -17.27 -13.20 3.45
CA ASP A 777 -17.73 -12.76 2.13
C ASP A 777 -16.65 -12.02 1.33
N GLY A 778 -15.38 -12.28 1.63
CA GLY A 778 -14.26 -11.81 0.80
C GLY A 778 -13.75 -10.43 1.15
N ASN A 779 -14.28 -9.82 2.21
CA ASN A 779 -13.83 -8.54 2.70
C ASN A 779 -14.21 -8.36 4.19
N THR A 780 -13.52 -7.52 4.94
CA THR A 780 -13.91 -7.17 6.33
C THR A 780 -14.90 -6.02 6.38
N THR A 781 -15.49 -5.64 5.24
CA THR A 781 -16.38 -4.48 5.19
C THR A 781 -17.62 -4.88 5.98
N PRO A 782 -17.85 -4.31 7.17
CA PRO A 782 -18.79 -4.92 8.10
C PRO A 782 -20.25 -4.60 7.72
N CYS A 783 -20.73 -4.77 6.51
CA CYS A 783 -21.92 -4.02 6.13
C CYS A 783 -22.65 -4.59 4.91
N ASP A 784 -22.29 -5.79 4.50
CA ASP A 784 -22.56 -6.34 3.18
C ASP A 784 -23.05 -7.80 3.21
N GLY A 785 -23.20 -8.36 4.41
CA GLY A 785 -23.75 -9.69 4.64
C GLY A 785 -22.97 -10.49 5.69
N CYS A 786 -21.72 -10.11 5.94
CA CYS A 786 -20.87 -10.67 6.96
C CYS A 786 -20.04 -9.59 7.66
N SER A 787 -19.93 -9.67 8.99
CA SER A 787 -19.23 -8.63 9.74
C SER A 787 -17.73 -8.69 9.59
N ALA A 788 -17.06 -7.62 9.99
CA ALA A 788 -15.59 -7.54 10.08
C ALA A 788 -14.99 -8.50 11.12
N THR A 789 -15.83 -9.14 11.93
CA THR A 789 -15.43 -10.25 12.83
C THR A 789 -16.03 -11.57 12.37
N CYS A 790 -16.53 -11.58 11.15
CA CYS A 790 -17.02 -12.72 10.42
C CYS A 790 -18.22 -13.37 11.11
N ARG A 791 -19.16 -12.52 11.54
CA ARG A 791 -20.46 -12.90 12.12
C ARG A 791 -21.58 -12.40 11.22
N LEU A 792 -22.68 -13.15 11.14
CA LEU A 792 -23.83 -12.76 10.31
C LEU A 792 -24.44 -11.44 10.83
N GLU A 793 -24.66 -10.46 9.94
CA GLU A 793 -25.11 -9.11 10.33
C GLU A 793 -26.64 -8.96 10.29
N CYS A 794 -27.33 -9.08 9.14
CA CYS A 794 -28.77 -8.74 9.08
C CYS A 794 -29.70 -9.88 9.51
N GLY A 795 -30.63 -9.54 10.41
CA GLY A 795 -31.67 -10.41 10.98
C GLY A 795 -31.28 -11.07 12.31
N ASN A 796 -30.19 -10.63 12.94
CA ASN A 796 -29.66 -11.24 14.17
C ASN A 796 -30.16 -10.60 15.49
N GLY A 797 -30.86 -9.46 15.41
CA GLY A 797 -31.43 -8.73 16.54
C GLY A 797 -30.54 -7.64 17.10
N THR A 798 -29.44 -7.32 16.44
CA THR A 798 -28.45 -6.31 16.85
C THR A 798 -28.09 -5.45 15.65
N VAL A 799 -28.23 -4.13 15.78
CA VAL A 799 -27.90 -3.18 14.70
C VAL A 799 -26.39 -3.13 14.51
N GLU A 800 -25.91 -3.75 13.44
CA GLU A 800 -24.49 -3.86 13.10
C GLU A 800 -24.17 -3.06 11.81
N CYS A 801 -22.97 -3.11 11.25
CA CYS A 801 -22.50 -1.93 10.49
C CYS A 801 -23.28 -1.63 9.21
N GLY A 802 -23.78 -2.55 8.40
CA GLY A 802 -24.52 -2.19 7.16
C GLY A 802 -25.85 -1.52 7.44
N GLU A 803 -26.22 -1.52 8.71
CA GLU A 803 -27.54 -1.49 9.23
C GLU A 803 -27.69 -0.19 9.98
N GLN A 804 -28.69 0.56 9.60
CA GLN A 804 -29.11 1.69 10.39
C GLN A 804 -30.06 1.22 11.50
N CYS A 805 -30.57 -0.02 11.40
CA CYS A 805 -31.45 -0.67 12.36
C CYS A 805 -31.46 -2.20 12.15
N ASP A 806 -31.81 -2.98 13.18
CA ASP A 806 -32.00 -4.42 13.13
C ASP A 806 -32.83 -4.84 14.35
N ASP A 807 -34.09 -5.16 14.08
CA ASP A 807 -35.08 -5.68 15.02
C ASP A 807 -35.16 -7.22 14.93
N GLY A 808 -34.11 -7.85 14.40
CA GLY A 808 -33.94 -9.28 14.23
C GLY A 808 -34.93 -9.88 13.23
N PRO A 809 -35.58 -11.02 13.55
CA PRO A 809 -36.54 -11.65 12.64
C PRO A 809 -37.76 -10.77 12.29
N ALA A 810 -37.93 -9.61 12.95
CA ALA A 810 -39.02 -8.68 12.75
C ALA A 810 -38.75 -7.63 11.65
N ASN A 811 -37.51 -7.53 11.13
CA ASN A 811 -37.14 -6.57 10.09
C ASN A 811 -38.14 -6.56 8.92
N GLY A 812 -38.62 -5.37 8.54
CA GLY A 812 -39.60 -5.19 7.46
C GLY A 812 -41.07 -5.36 7.85
N ALA A 813 -41.40 -5.42 9.15
CA ALA A 813 -42.77 -5.45 9.63
C ALA A 813 -43.52 -4.11 9.38
N PRO A 814 -44.84 -4.12 9.09
CA PRO A 814 -45.60 -2.90 8.82
C PRO A 814 -45.61 -1.92 10.01
N GLY A 815 -45.06 -0.71 9.81
CA GLY A 815 -44.98 0.36 10.82
C GLY A 815 -43.69 0.39 11.61
N ASP A 816 -42.73 -0.49 11.30
CA ASP A 816 -41.40 -0.48 11.87
C ASP A 816 -40.53 0.64 11.29
N ALA A 817 -39.69 1.24 12.13
CA ALA A 817 -38.70 2.22 11.70
C ALA A 817 -37.53 1.53 10.98
N CYS A 818 -37.44 0.20 11.10
CA CYS A 818 -36.44 -0.61 10.42
C CYS A 818 -36.93 -1.37 9.20
N THR A 819 -36.23 -1.20 8.09
CA THR A 819 -36.51 -1.90 6.83
C THR A 819 -35.97 -3.33 6.84
N ALA A 820 -36.45 -4.18 5.91
CA ALA A 820 -36.01 -5.58 5.79
C ALA A 820 -34.53 -5.74 5.41
N ASP A 821 -33.94 -4.72 4.78
CA ASP A 821 -32.51 -4.62 4.46
C ASP A 821 -31.78 -3.76 5.50
N CYS A 822 -32.34 -3.72 6.72
CA CYS A 822 -31.71 -3.14 7.90
C CYS A 822 -31.39 -1.60 7.79
N GLN A 823 -32.14 -0.80 7.00
CA GLN A 823 -31.98 0.67 6.88
C GLN A 823 -33.06 1.50 7.64
N LEU A 824 -32.71 2.70 8.13
CA LEU A 824 -33.55 3.67 8.86
C LEU A 824 -34.31 4.57 7.89
N VAL A 825 -35.50 4.97 8.32
CA VAL A 825 -36.34 5.89 7.56
C VAL A 825 -35.84 7.34 7.74
N PRO A 826 -35.59 8.10 6.65
CA PRO A 826 -35.06 9.48 6.70
C PRO A 826 -36.02 10.46 7.42
N PRO A 827 -35.51 11.50 8.12
CA PRO A 827 -36.33 12.51 8.78
C PRO A 827 -37.25 13.25 7.80
N ALA A 828 -38.36 13.82 8.28
CA ALA A 828 -39.32 14.53 7.43
C ALA A 828 -38.84 15.93 6.97
N LEU A 829 -37.73 16.44 7.51
CA LEU A 829 -37.17 17.74 7.10
C LEU A 829 -36.64 17.65 5.67
N ARG A 830 -37.00 18.63 4.83
CA ARG A 830 -36.46 18.79 3.48
C ARG A 830 -35.87 20.17 3.30
N ILE A 831 -34.61 20.22 2.87
CA ILE A 831 -33.81 21.42 2.62
C ILE A 831 -33.59 21.50 1.10
N PRO A 832 -34.21 22.48 0.44
CA PRO A 832 -33.92 22.78 -0.96
C PRO A 832 -32.45 23.23 -1.10
N GLY A 833 -31.68 22.60 -1.96
CA GLY A 833 -30.27 22.94 -2.20
C GLY A 833 -30.10 24.19 -3.06
N GLY A 834 -31.21 24.69 -3.63
CA GLY A 834 -31.40 26.05 -4.09
C GLY A 834 -31.40 26.17 -5.61
N GLY A 835 -32.50 26.66 -6.17
CA GLY A 835 -32.66 26.78 -7.60
C GLY A 835 -33.85 27.65 -7.99
N ALA A 836 -34.36 27.45 -9.21
CA ALA A 836 -35.63 28.04 -9.60
C ALA A 836 -36.77 27.23 -8.94
N PRO A 837 -37.71 27.85 -8.18
CA PRO A 837 -38.65 27.11 -7.33
C PRO A 837 -39.46 25.99 -8.01
N GLY A 838 -39.71 26.10 -9.32
CA GLY A 838 -40.44 25.09 -10.09
C GLY A 838 -39.65 23.83 -10.47
N SER A 839 -38.33 23.81 -10.24
CA SER A 839 -37.44 22.67 -10.56
C SER A 839 -36.50 22.27 -9.40
N ASP A 840 -36.64 22.91 -8.24
CA ASP A 840 -35.78 22.80 -7.05
C ASP A 840 -36.22 21.67 -6.10
N CYS A 841 -36.76 20.58 -6.66
CA CYS A 841 -37.16 19.36 -5.91
C CYS A 841 -36.77 18.06 -6.62
N GLY A 842 -35.89 18.15 -7.61
CA GLY A 842 -35.22 16.98 -8.17
C GLY A 842 -34.36 16.28 -7.13
N LEU A 843 -33.68 17.05 -6.26
CA LEU A 843 -32.97 16.55 -5.09
C LEU A 843 -33.15 17.51 -3.91
N GLU A 844 -33.63 17.02 -2.78
CA GLU A 844 -33.62 17.76 -1.53
C GLU A 844 -32.73 17.08 -0.50
N TRP A 845 -32.02 17.88 0.28
CA TRP A 845 -31.23 17.37 1.39
C TRP A 845 -32.12 17.20 2.61
N SER A 846 -32.03 16.06 3.27
CA SER A 846 -32.57 15.89 4.62
C SER A 846 -31.41 15.81 5.59
N ILE A 847 -31.48 16.52 6.70
CA ILE A 847 -30.46 16.46 7.75
C ILE A 847 -31.14 16.32 9.10
N GLU A 848 -30.51 15.56 9.97
CA GLU A 848 -30.95 15.48 11.36
C GLU A 848 -30.42 16.71 12.09
N MET A 849 -31.33 17.61 12.51
CA MET A 849 -30.96 18.76 13.33
C MET A 849 -32.17 19.32 14.07
N GLY A 850 -31.93 19.97 15.20
CA GLY A 850 -32.97 20.57 16.03
C GLY A 850 -33.73 21.71 15.33
N ALA A 851 -33.05 22.84 15.08
CA ALA A 851 -33.65 23.97 14.38
C ALA A 851 -32.81 24.34 13.16
N PRO A 852 -33.30 24.11 11.93
CA PRO A 852 -32.55 24.49 10.74
C PRO A 852 -32.44 25.99 10.62
N VAL A 853 -31.34 26.45 10.04
CA VAL A 853 -31.20 27.83 9.61
C VAL A 853 -32.24 28.05 8.51
N VAL A 854 -33.24 28.87 8.79
CA VAL A 854 -34.33 29.18 7.85
C VAL A 854 -34.14 30.55 7.21
N ALA A 855 -34.46 30.64 5.92
CA ALA A 855 -34.50 31.88 5.18
C ALA A 855 -35.70 32.74 5.62
N ARG A 856 -35.72 34.01 5.21
CA ARG A 856 -36.86 34.91 5.45
C ARG A 856 -38.17 34.42 4.83
N SER A 857 -38.09 33.53 3.83
CA SER A 857 -39.25 32.85 3.23
C SER A 857 -39.87 31.78 4.13
N GLY A 858 -39.22 31.42 5.25
CA GLY A 858 -39.64 30.34 6.15
C GLY A 858 -39.12 28.96 5.74
N LEU A 859 -38.41 28.85 4.62
CA LEU A 859 -37.79 27.61 4.15
C LEU A 859 -36.40 27.39 4.77
N PRO A 860 -36.02 26.15 5.09
CA PRO A 860 -34.65 25.80 5.45
C PRO A 860 -33.64 26.23 4.37
N MET A 861 -32.46 26.72 4.78
CA MET A 861 -31.41 27.19 3.88
C MET A 861 -30.43 26.06 3.51
N ALA A 862 -29.90 26.07 2.29
CA ALA A 862 -28.77 25.23 1.87
C ALA A 862 -27.46 25.42 2.66
N LYS A 863 -27.39 26.47 3.50
CA LYS A 863 -26.24 26.75 4.37
C LYS A 863 -26.65 26.45 5.80
N GLN A 864 -26.08 25.40 6.35
CA GLN A 864 -26.36 24.98 7.71
C GLN A 864 -25.10 25.14 8.54
N LEU A 865 -25.32 25.65 9.74
CA LEU A 865 -24.30 26.07 10.65
C LEU A 865 -24.47 25.28 11.93
N CYS A 866 -23.39 24.69 12.39
CA CYS A 866 -23.36 24.13 13.72
C CYS A 866 -22.19 24.72 14.50
N VAL A 867 -22.41 24.92 15.80
CA VAL A 867 -21.34 25.30 16.72
C VAL A 867 -20.84 24.00 17.32
N ASP A 868 -19.53 23.83 17.30
CA ASP A 868 -18.86 22.67 17.88
C ASP A 868 -19.31 22.43 19.32
N GLY A 869 -19.80 21.22 19.57
CA GLY A 869 -20.36 20.76 20.84
C GLY A 869 -21.85 21.07 21.07
N ASP A 870 -22.60 21.57 20.09
CA ASP A 870 -24.07 21.72 20.19
C ASP A 870 -24.79 20.39 19.86
N PRO A 871 -25.37 19.67 20.85
CA PRO A 871 -25.96 18.35 20.63
C PRO A 871 -27.20 18.35 19.74
N ALA A 872 -27.72 19.52 19.37
CA ALA A 872 -28.85 19.62 18.45
C ALA A 872 -28.46 19.53 16.96
N CYS A 873 -27.18 19.70 16.62
CA CYS A 873 -26.71 19.65 15.23
C CYS A 873 -25.31 19.06 15.06
N ASP A 874 -24.56 18.91 16.15
CA ASP A 874 -23.25 18.29 16.19
C ASP A 874 -23.38 16.93 16.86
N PHE A 875 -23.19 15.90 16.04
CA PHE A 875 -23.23 14.51 16.48
C PHE A 875 -21.83 13.94 16.74
N ASP A 876 -20.82 14.81 16.75
CA ASP A 876 -19.48 14.49 17.24
C ASP A 876 -19.29 15.13 18.63
N PRO A 877 -18.99 14.33 19.68
CA PRO A 877 -18.65 14.89 20.98
C PRO A 877 -17.24 15.50 21.04
N THR A 878 -16.44 15.41 19.97
CA THR A 878 -15.04 15.82 19.94
C THR A 878 -14.88 17.31 19.64
N PRO A 879 -14.27 18.10 20.54
CA PRO A 879 -14.03 19.52 20.27
C PRO A 879 -13.06 19.69 19.11
N GLY A 880 -13.49 20.39 18.07
CA GLY A 880 -12.67 20.65 16.89
C GLY A 880 -13.36 20.36 15.56
N THR A 881 -14.48 19.64 15.56
CA THR A 881 -15.16 19.14 14.36
C THR A 881 -16.65 18.96 14.64
N CYS A 882 -17.50 19.33 13.68
CA CYS A 882 -18.92 19.04 13.76
C CYS A 882 -19.27 17.87 12.83
N ARG A 883 -19.93 16.83 13.34
CA ARG A 883 -20.49 15.75 12.52
C ARG A 883 -21.96 16.00 12.22
N PHE A 884 -22.32 15.94 10.95
CA PHE A 884 -23.72 16.06 10.49
C PHE A 884 -24.22 14.72 9.95
N HIS A 885 -25.45 14.34 10.29
CA HIS A 885 -26.17 13.21 9.69
C HIS A 885 -27.11 13.71 8.57
N LEU A 886 -26.96 13.20 7.35
CA LEU A 886 -27.70 13.67 6.18
C LEU A 886 -28.11 12.56 5.20
N TRP A 887 -29.13 12.86 4.39
CA TRP A 887 -29.68 12.02 3.33
C TRP A 887 -29.89 12.87 2.07
N ALA A 888 -29.72 12.26 0.89
CA ALA A 888 -30.14 12.87 -0.37
C ALA A 888 -31.47 12.24 -0.81
N CYS A 889 -32.52 13.06 -0.91
CA CYS A 889 -33.88 12.64 -1.26
C CYS A 889 -34.20 13.06 -2.69
N LEU A 890 -34.46 12.09 -3.56
CA LEU A 890 -34.63 12.25 -5.00
C LEU A 890 -36.09 12.14 -5.41
N GLY A 891 -36.51 12.98 -6.35
CA GLY A 891 -37.78 12.84 -7.09
C GLY A 891 -39.06 13.08 -6.27
N GLY A 892 -38.93 13.73 -5.11
CA GLY A 892 -40.04 14.06 -4.22
C GLY A 892 -40.90 15.23 -4.71
N GLU A 893 -42.11 15.36 -4.17
CA GLU A 893 -42.89 16.58 -4.31
C GLU A 893 -42.59 17.51 -3.13
N ASP A 894 -42.39 18.81 -3.39
CA ASP A 894 -42.36 19.81 -2.33
C ASP A 894 -43.47 20.86 -2.55
N PRO A 895 -44.61 20.70 -1.84
CA PRO A 895 -45.70 21.67 -1.89
C PRO A 895 -45.29 23.08 -1.44
N ARG A 896 -44.21 23.22 -0.66
CA ARG A 896 -43.69 24.52 -0.20
C ARG A 896 -43.01 25.31 -1.33
N LEU A 897 -42.44 24.60 -2.32
CA LEU A 897 -41.83 25.17 -3.52
C LEU A 897 -42.77 25.21 -4.73
N ALA A 898 -43.96 24.61 -4.59
CA ALA A 898 -44.96 24.43 -5.64
C ALA A 898 -44.46 23.62 -6.85
N CYS A 899 -43.58 22.65 -6.60
CA CYS A 899 -43.09 21.70 -7.59
C CYS A 899 -43.59 20.28 -7.26
N ALA A 900 -43.84 19.49 -8.31
CA ALA A 900 -44.43 18.15 -8.20
C ALA A 900 -43.37 17.06 -8.33
N ALA A 901 -43.68 15.87 -7.80
CA ALA A 901 -42.81 14.71 -7.89
C ALA A 901 -42.39 14.43 -9.34
N GLY A 902 -41.07 14.37 -9.56
CA GLY A 902 -40.45 14.23 -10.87
C GLY A 902 -39.55 13.00 -10.94
N ALA A 903 -39.39 12.45 -12.15
CA ALA A 903 -38.44 11.36 -12.38
C ALA A 903 -37.01 11.88 -12.40
N VAL A 904 -36.07 11.11 -11.83
CA VAL A 904 -34.63 11.44 -11.78
C VAL A 904 -33.86 10.47 -12.65
N SER A 905 -33.14 10.98 -13.64
CA SER A 905 -32.39 10.18 -14.62
C SER A 905 -30.90 10.08 -14.31
N ARG A 906 -30.31 11.06 -13.61
CA ARG A 906 -28.90 11.05 -13.24
C ARG A 906 -28.63 12.07 -12.14
N VAL A 907 -27.69 11.78 -11.25
CA VAL A 907 -27.15 12.73 -10.27
C VAL A 907 -25.64 12.77 -10.43
N ASP A 908 -25.08 13.93 -10.79
CA ASP A 908 -23.62 14.12 -10.80
C ASP A 908 -23.16 14.76 -9.49
N VAL A 909 -22.22 14.12 -8.81
CA VAL A 909 -21.54 14.72 -7.65
C VAL A 909 -20.39 15.57 -8.17
N LEU A 910 -20.56 16.89 -8.10
CA LEU A 910 -19.58 17.87 -8.58
C LEU A 910 -18.57 18.25 -7.50
N ARG A 911 -18.97 18.21 -6.23
CA ARG A 911 -18.09 18.29 -5.07
C ARG A 911 -18.63 17.45 -3.91
N PRO A 912 -17.74 16.85 -3.09
CA PRO A 912 -16.26 16.94 -3.17
C PRO A 912 -15.65 16.10 -4.33
N THR A 913 -14.39 16.31 -4.74
CA THR A 913 -13.71 15.56 -5.84
C THR A 913 -12.70 14.50 -5.33
N ALA A 914 -12.22 13.59 -6.21
CA ALA A 914 -11.31 12.49 -5.84
C ALA A 914 -9.91 12.96 -5.40
N LEU A 915 -9.59 14.22 -5.69
CA LEU A 915 -8.30 14.85 -5.44
C LEU A 915 -8.42 15.96 -4.37
N GLU A 916 -9.40 15.85 -3.47
CA GLU A 916 -9.56 16.78 -2.34
C GLU A 916 -8.96 16.20 -1.04
N ARG A 917 -9.00 16.98 0.05
CA ARG A 917 -8.54 16.52 1.37
C ARG A 917 -9.22 15.23 1.79
N VAL A 918 -8.52 14.39 2.56
CA VAL A 918 -8.98 13.07 3.02
C VAL A 918 -10.41 13.09 3.59
N GLN A 919 -10.78 14.08 4.41
CA GLN A 919 -12.15 14.21 4.97
C GLN A 919 -13.22 14.52 3.89
N ASN A 920 -12.87 15.33 2.90
CA ASN A 920 -13.74 15.64 1.76
C ASN A 920 -13.83 14.45 0.81
N VAL A 921 -12.74 13.72 0.57
CA VAL A 921 -12.71 12.47 -0.20
C VAL A 921 -13.55 11.39 0.50
N ALA A 922 -13.46 11.29 1.83
CA ALA A 922 -14.31 10.39 2.61
C ALA A 922 -15.80 10.76 2.50
N ALA A 923 -16.16 12.04 2.67
CA ALA A 923 -17.53 12.52 2.49
C ALA A 923 -18.03 12.34 1.04
N ARG A 924 -17.17 12.50 0.04
CA ARG A 924 -17.47 12.22 -1.38
C ARG A 924 -17.73 10.74 -1.60
N ASN A 925 -16.85 9.88 -1.09
CA ASN A 925 -16.97 8.44 -1.26
C ASN A 925 -18.24 7.92 -0.57
N ALA A 926 -18.57 8.46 0.61
CA ALA A 926 -19.83 8.18 1.30
C ALA A 926 -21.05 8.60 0.46
N LEU A 927 -21.03 9.80 -0.14
CA LEU A 927 -22.11 10.27 -1.01
C LEU A 927 -22.22 9.45 -2.32
N LEU A 928 -21.10 9.11 -2.95
CA LEU A 928 -21.08 8.29 -4.16
C LEU A 928 -21.56 6.87 -3.89
N ALA A 929 -21.12 6.26 -2.78
CA ALA A 929 -21.58 4.95 -2.36
C ALA A 929 -23.09 4.97 -2.06
N ALA A 930 -23.58 6.01 -1.37
CA ALA A 930 -24.99 6.15 -1.04
C ALA A 930 -25.88 6.37 -2.28
N LEU A 931 -25.45 7.21 -3.23
CA LEU A 931 -26.19 7.44 -4.48
C LEU A 931 -26.08 6.26 -5.46
N GLY A 932 -24.96 5.53 -5.45
CA GLY A 932 -24.70 4.36 -6.31
C GLY A 932 -25.63 3.18 -6.04
N ARG A 933 -26.31 3.16 -4.88
CA ARG A 933 -27.33 2.16 -4.54
C ARG A 933 -28.65 2.36 -5.29
N PHE A 934 -28.86 3.49 -5.96
CA PHE A 934 -30.07 3.71 -6.77
C PHE A 934 -29.96 3.16 -8.19
N GLN A 935 -30.99 2.44 -8.63
CA GLN A 935 -31.13 2.05 -10.03
C GLN A 935 -31.76 3.18 -10.85
N SER A 936 -31.01 3.75 -11.78
CA SER A 936 -31.49 4.81 -12.69
C SER A 936 -32.13 4.24 -13.97
N PRO A 937 -33.22 4.83 -14.51
CA PRO A 937 -33.90 6.05 -14.05
C PRO A 937 -34.90 5.78 -12.92
N LEU A 938 -34.89 6.66 -11.91
CA LEU A 938 -35.87 6.67 -10.83
C LEU A 938 -37.19 7.28 -11.33
N GLY A 939 -38.29 6.55 -11.16
CA GLY A 939 -39.64 7.04 -11.45
C GLY A 939 -40.08 8.18 -10.52
N PRO A 940 -41.20 8.87 -10.80
CA PRO A 940 -41.70 9.93 -9.93
C PRO A 940 -42.11 9.39 -8.55
N GLY A 941 -41.70 10.07 -7.48
CA GLY A 941 -41.97 9.69 -6.11
C GLY A 941 -40.68 9.67 -5.27
N GLU A 942 -40.77 10.14 -4.03
CA GLU A 942 -39.59 10.36 -3.20
C GLU A 942 -38.88 9.05 -2.83
N ARG A 943 -37.56 9.07 -3.03
CA ARG A 943 -36.62 8.03 -2.59
C ARG A 943 -35.39 8.69 -2.00
N CYS A 944 -35.03 8.37 -0.77
CA CYS A 944 -33.83 8.90 -0.14
C CYS A 944 -32.75 7.84 -0.04
N THR A 945 -31.49 8.28 -0.03
CA THR A 945 -30.34 7.41 0.23
C THR A 945 -30.43 6.77 1.63
N GLY A 946 -29.47 5.93 1.99
CA GLY A 946 -29.16 5.69 3.40
C GLY A 946 -28.58 6.96 4.07
N ARG A 947 -28.48 6.94 5.41
CA ARG A 947 -27.84 8.01 6.20
C ARG A 947 -26.35 8.11 5.84
N MET A 948 -25.88 9.33 5.69
CA MET A 948 -24.47 9.66 5.46
C MET A 948 -23.99 10.58 6.56
N ASP A 949 -22.74 10.39 6.98
CA ASP A 949 -22.10 11.22 7.99
C ASP A 949 -21.09 12.15 7.33
N ALA A 950 -21.08 13.42 7.74
CA ALA A 950 -20.22 14.44 7.18
C ALA A 950 -19.52 15.23 8.29
N ASP A 951 -18.20 15.03 8.37
CA ASP A 951 -17.35 15.67 9.38
C ASP A 951 -16.77 16.98 8.85
N VAL A 952 -16.97 18.05 9.62
CA VAL A 952 -16.55 19.41 9.22
C VAL A 952 -15.69 20.02 10.33
N PRO A 953 -14.37 20.17 10.12
CA PRO A 953 -13.50 20.78 11.11
C PRO A 953 -13.87 22.23 11.40
N ILE A 954 -13.69 22.63 12.66
CA ILE A 954 -13.77 24.02 13.08
C ILE A 954 -12.73 24.84 12.33
N GLY A 955 -13.17 25.96 11.78
CA GLY A 955 -12.27 26.94 11.22
C GLY A 955 -12.88 27.58 9.98
N ARG A 956 -12.01 27.98 9.05
CA ARG A 956 -12.45 28.60 7.80
C ARG A 956 -12.77 27.58 6.70
N THR A 957 -12.49 26.31 6.97
CA THR A 957 -12.78 25.17 6.09
C THR A 957 -14.26 24.84 6.16
N LYS A 958 -14.87 24.64 4.99
CA LYS A 958 -16.28 24.30 4.83
C LYS A 958 -16.37 23.05 3.96
N LEU A 959 -17.27 22.16 4.31
CA LEU A 959 -17.62 21.04 3.46
C LEU A 959 -18.79 21.46 2.58
N VAL A 960 -18.66 21.23 1.28
CA VAL A 960 -19.67 21.64 0.31
C VAL A 960 -20.00 20.44 -0.56
N PHE A 961 -21.21 19.92 -0.38
CA PHE A 961 -21.81 19.01 -1.33
C PHE A 961 -22.40 19.83 -2.46
N ARG A 962 -22.05 19.47 -3.70
CA ARG A 962 -22.70 20.01 -4.89
C ARG A 962 -23.10 18.88 -5.79
N THR A 963 -24.38 18.81 -6.07
CA THR A 963 -24.96 17.82 -6.96
C THR A 963 -25.64 18.50 -8.13
N LEU A 964 -25.70 17.78 -9.25
CA LEU A 964 -26.44 18.17 -10.43
C LEU A 964 -27.40 17.05 -10.78
N THR A 965 -28.69 17.28 -10.53
CA THR A 965 -29.73 16.28 -10.74
C THR A 965 -30.45 16.53 -12.06
N HIS A 966 -30.55 15.51 -12.89
CA HIS A 966 -31.10 15.59 -14.24
C HIS A 966 -32.47 14.91 -14.30
N GLY A 967 -33.50 15.64 -14.71
CA GLY A 967 -34.82 15.07 -15.05
C GLY A 967 -34.93 14.70 -16.55
N PRO A 968 -36.02 14.04 -16.99
CA PRO A 968 -36.24 13.66 -18.39
C PRO A 968 -36.50 14.84 -19.37
N GLY A 969 -36.34 16.09 -18.95
CA GLY A 969 -36.52 17.31 -19.76
C GLY A 969 -35.46 18.38 -19.45
N ALA A 970 -35.69 19.65 -19.84
CA ALA A 970 -34.74 20.76 -19.64
C ALA A 970 -34.61 21.26 -18.18
N ALA A 971 -35.37 20.68 -17.25
CA ALA A 971 -35.31 21.03 -15.83
C ALA A 971 -34.15 20.26 -15.18
N ILE A 972 -33.17 21.02 -14.69
CA ILE A 972 -31.98 20.55 -14.01
C ILE A 972 -32.05 21.12 -12.60
N ASP A 973 -31.89 20.26 -11.60
CA ASP A 973 -31.80 20.68 -10.22
C ASP A 973 -30.35 20.79 -9.77
N ARG A 974 -30.01 21.87 -9.07
CA ARG A 974 -28.64 22.23 -8.73
C ARG A 974 -28.55 22.48 -7.24
N ASP A 975 -28.36 21.40 -6.52
CA ASP A 975 -28.39 21.46 -5.08
C ASP A 975 -26.99 21.61 -4.51
N ALA A 976 -26.87 22.61 -3.65
CA ALA A 976 -25.72 22.75 -2.78
C ALA A 976 -26.16 22.53 -1.34
N LEU A 977 -25.34 21.82 -0.58
CA LEU A 977 -25.41 21.83 0.87
C LEU A 977 -24.03 22.22 1.39
N GLN A 978 -23.98 23.37 2.06
CA GLN A 978 -22.77 23.83 2.72
C GLN A 978 -22.93 23.65 4.21
N LEU A 979 -22.00 22.90 4.78
CA LEU A 979 -21.90 22.65 6.21
C LEU A 979 -20.69 23.41 6.75
N THR A 980 -20.85 24.04 7.90
CA THR A 980 -19.80 24.83 8.53
C THR A 980 -19.85 24.61 10.03
N CYS A 981 -18.70 24.27 10.59
CA CYS A 981 -18.50 24.13 12.02
C CYS A 981 -17.82 25.37 12.58
N LEU A 982 -18.45 25.99 13.58
CA LEU A 982 -17.89 27.17 14.24
C LEU A 982 -17.25 26.81 15.58
N PRO A 983 -16.18 27.52 15.97
CA PRO A 983 -15.62 27.35 17.30
C PRO A 983 -16.66 27.75 18.35
N PRO A 984 -16.65 27.09 19.53
CA PRO A 984 -17.49 27.51 20.64
C PRO A 984 -17.05 28.91 21.07
N ALA A 985 -18.02 29.76 21.47
CA ALA A 985 -17.74 31.14 21.82
C ALA A 985 -16.76 31.20 23.02
N ALA A 986 -15.62 31.89 22.85
CA ALA A 986 -14.65 32.04 23.92
C ALA A 986 -15.28 32.73 25.14
N PRO A 987 -15.06 32.22 26.36
CA PRO A 987 -15.70 32.72 27.57
C PRO A 987 -15.30 34.17 27.93
#